data_AF-A0AA97CL71-F1
#
_entry.id   AF-A0AA97CL71-F1
#
_cell.length_a   1.000
_cell.length_b   1.000
_cell.length_c   1.000
_cell.angle_alpha   90.00
_cell.angle_beta   90.00
_cell.angle_gamma   90.00
#
_symmetry.space_group_name_H-M   'P 1'
#
loop_
_entity.id
_entity.type
_entity.pdbx_description
1 polymer ?
#
loop_
_entity_poly.entity_id
_entity_poly.type
_entity_poly.pdbx_seq_one_letter_code
_entity_poly.pdbx_strand_id
1 'polypeptide(L)'
;MTKYDTNNPIGSPSVKDVNDNSINFDHATNDRSSETWQDRLGRLRKTWHGLELANLRAIADFKQESINAIILAGYVNIDSFQDGAVITERNEALHWLMPEGDGDYYRWDGPLPKNVPENSTPYSTGGMGKGAWINVGDGTVRKEVDALNQYAVNPLKYKNPVPQKHDFAFVAAKFIREKTELVVNPSSLLQSIDFTVPATSQGDITFKIHVTGLESAYDFSLGTTSQSEAFVVAGVCDGLLRENWAGRAHTVAYDGNILIVTLPQSALVTGFASVGVRLGVNATESFEIKKISAFQNGKRIAFLPLNRLPPKSSWGGASVLRTKCTGLGFDFGINLQLGKESLFKNNNFLTSSPSGSLNNMNSQEWSLELNRRFAVFFPQFNKWYFEPGVHSAYRRTTTLSFLKESYVLGDDATVLGGVELGTGSWVSEGEFNGLKVFSALYDYDSNPEAAIRNGTKQPFLAVRVPDAKRNSVNSYALKNVDSIESVKSTEYSYYYEHATMKAYFNWGKGNDNAYLYVCEVDNIIKAESTIYAAGCEFYASKSDTVKVEPANYNASRFAGFYQCGSGVSAGGSGAFAINNIDSECIMSTAKSHKNDGFNYHYAGTSLIKDCVTSHNGDDGISHHEGCEGYVVGVDILYNYAAASVPAFGAKVWHYRCNATPPGRLSSKPYAGKYACISGQGQSTEAWYYDCYLSQGGGIAAYYSCQSQEPGTEATIYIHSAQVDEESIKLYEMSAEGAKVLLSSTKNF
;
A
#
# COMPACT_ATOMS: atom_id res chain seq x y z
N MET A 1 27.08 -52.85 -16.09
CA MET A 1 28.05 -53.23 -17.15
C MET A 1 29.46 -52.92 -16.67
N THR A 2 30.46 -53.70 -17.09
CA THR A 2 31.86 -53.46 -16.72
C THR A 2 32.44 -52.33 -17.58
N LYS A 3 33.10 -51.36 -16.96
CA LYS A 3 33.76 -50.22 -17.62
C LYS A 3 35.28 -50.48 -17.68
N TYR A 4 35.91 -50.22 -18.81
CA TYR A 4 37.33 -50.53 -19.02
C TYR A 4 38.27 -49.32 -19.02
N ASP A 5 37.76 -48.11 -19.31
CA ASP A 5 38.43 -46.82 -19.17
C ASP A 5 39.85 -46.78 -19.75
N THR A 6 40.02 -47.34 -20.95
CA THR A 6 41.35 -47.49 -21.58
C THR A 6 41.98 -46.15 -22.00
N ASN A 7 41.16 -45.11 -22.10
CA ASN A 7 41.51 -43.77 -22.59
C ASN A 7 42.10 -43.72 -24.02
N ASN A 8 41.87 -44.75 -24.83
CA ASN A 8 42.27 -44.75 -26.24
C ASN A 8 41.50 -43.69 -27.05
N PRO A 9 42.09 -43.13 -28.13
CA PRO A 9 41.47 -42.08 -28.93
C PRO A 9 40.13 -42.48 -29.57
N ILE A 10 39.38 -41.50 -30.03
CA ILE A 10 38.13 -41.69 -30.79
C ILE A 10 38.44 -42.51 -32.07
N GLY A 11 37.63 -43.53 -32.36
CA GLY A 11 37.84 -44.44 -33.48
C GLY A 11 38.68 -45.69 -33.18
N SER A 12 39.07 -45.92 -31.93
CA SER A 12 39.74 -47.16 -31.53
C SER A 12 38.87 -48.40 -31.81
N PRO A 13 39.40 -49.42 -32.52
CA PRO A 13 38.68 -50.67 -32.80
C PRO A 13 38.79 -51.69 -31.65
N SER A 14 39.43 -51.34 -30.52
CA SER A 14 39.58 -52.24 -29.37
C SER A 14 38.22 -52.66 -28.80
N VAL A 15 38.07 -53.96 -28.51
CA VAL A 15 36.82 -54.53 -27.96
C VAL A 15 36.41 -53.86 -26.64
N LYS A 16 37.39 -53.47 -25.81
CA LYS A 16 37.14 -52.74 -24.55
C LYS A 16 36.53 -51.36 -24.80
N ASP A 17 37.00 -50.67 -25.84
CA ASP A 17 36.50 -49.34 -26.21
C ASP A 17 35.12 -49.42 -26.85
N VAL A 18 34.83 -50.47 -27.62
CA VAL A 18 33.50 -50.73 -28.18
C VAL A 18 32.49 -51.01 -27.07
N ASN A 19 32.85 -51.79 -26.05
CA ASN A 19 31.99 -51.99 -24.87
C ASN A 19 31.73 -50.67 -24.15
N ASP A 20 32.77 -49.91 -23.83
CA ASP A 20 32.60 -48.62 -23.15
C ASP A 20 31.76 -47.65 -23.99
N ASN A 21 31.99 -47.56 -25.31
CA ASN A 21 31.14 -46.79 -26.23
C ASN A 21 29.66 -47.20 -26.14
N SER A 22 29.35 -48.49 -26.02
CA SER A 22 27.95 -48.96 -25.95
C SER A 22 27.26 -48.54 -24.65
N ILE A 23 27.95 -48.64 -23.51
CA ILE A 23 27.48 -48.15 -22.19
C ILE A 23 27.27 -46.64 -22.25
N ASN A 24 28.24 -45.95 -22.86
CA ASN A 24 28.26 -44.51 -23.00
C ASN A 24 27.06 -44.05 -23.85
N PHE A 25 26.79 -44.71 -24.99
CA PHE A 25 25.66 -44.41 -25.86
C PHE A 25 24.29 -44.67 -25.21
N ASP A 26 24.17 -45.75 -24.43
CA ASP A 26 22.96 -46.06 -23.66
C ASP A 26 22.64 -44.95 -22.66
N HIS A 27 23.64 -44.49 -21.91
CA HIS A 27 23.50 -43.37 -20.97
C HIS A 27 23.20 -42.04 -21.69
N ALA A 28 23.80 -41.81 -22.86
CA ALA A 28 23.56 -40.61 -23.65
C ALA A 28 22.11 -40.51 -24.14
N THR A 29 21.53 -41.65 -24.53
CA THR A 29 20.25 -41.69 -25.26
C THR A 29 19.07 -42.02 -24.36
N ASN A 30 19.24 -42.95 -23.41
CA ASN A 30 18.14 -43.51 -22.63
C ASN A 30 18.03 -42.95 -21.20
N ASP A 31 18.99 -42.14 -20.74
CA ASP A 31 18.84 -41.43 -19.47
C ASP A 31 17.73 -40.38 -19.57
N ARG A 32 16.72 -40.50 -18.71
CA ARG A 32 15.51 -39.65 -18.68
C ARG A 32 15.49 -38.67 -17.51
N SER A 33 16.60 -38.56 -16.78
CA SER A 33 16.69 -37.78 -15.54
C SER A 33 17.88 -36.82 -15.53
N SER A 34 19.02 -37.22 -16.07
CA SER A 34 20.21 -36.38 -16.11
C SER A 34 20.23 -35.54 -17.38
N GLU A 35 20.43 -34.23 -17.29
CA GLU A 35 20.62 -33.36 -18.49
C GLU A 35 22.00 -33.53 -19.13
N THR A 36 22.97 -34.01 -18.36
CA THR A 36 24.35 -34.18 -18.80
C THR A 36 24.89 -35.55 -18.40
N TRP A 37 25.94 -35.95 -19.11
CA TRP A 37 26.64 -37.21 -18.88
C TRP A 37 28.10 -37.08 -19.32
N GLN A 38 29.00 -37.88 -18.75
CA GLN A 38 30.40 -37.90 -19.17
C GLN A 38 30.61 -38.95 -20.27
N ASP A 39 31.18 -38.53 -21.39
CA ASP A 39 31.59 -39.43 -22.45
C ASP A 39 32.75 -40.35 -21.99
N ARG A 40 33.08 -41.36 -22.80
CA ARG A 40 34.07 -42.37 -22.40
C ARG A 40 35.49 -41.83 -22.21
N LEU A 41 35.73 -40.56 -22.58
CA LEU A 41 36.99 -39.85 -22.38
C LEU A 41 36.89 -38.84 -21.23
N GLY A 42 35.82 -38.89 -20.44
CA GLY A 42 35.56 -38.00 -19.31
C GLY A 42 35.06 -36.62 -19.70
N ARG A 43 34.70 -36.37 -20.98
CA ARG A 43 34.21 -35.04 -21.40
C ARG A 43 32.71 -34.94 -21.17
N LEU A 44 32.27 -33.84 -20.60
CA LEU A 44 30.85 -33.59 -20.34
C LEU A 44 30.08 -33.32 -21.64
N ARG A 45 28.96 -34.01 -21.83
CA ARG A 45 28.05 -33.89 -22.97
C ARG A 45 26.61 -33.77 -22.47
N LYS A 46 25.71 -33.27 -23.32
CA LYS A 46 24.26 -33.34 -23.05
C LYS A 46 23.72 -34.72 -23.36
N THR A 47 22.81 -35.21 -22.53
CA THR A 47 21.99 -36.39 -22.84
C THR A 47 20.90 -36.00 -23.83
N TRP A 48 20.21 -36.98 -24.40
CA TRP A 48 19.00 -36.75 -25.20
C TRP A 48 17.93 -36.03 -24.38
N HIS A 49 17.73 -36.42 -23.11
CA HIS A 49 16.83 -35.73 -22.19
C HIS A 49 17.22 -34.26 -21.95
N GLY A 50 18.51 -33.97 -21.79
CA GLY A 50 19.00 -32.59 -21.66
C GLY A 50 18.79 -31.74 -22.93
N LEU A 51 18.85 -32.37 -24.12
CA LEU A 51 18.51 -31.71 -25.38
C LEU A 51 17.01 -31.45 -25.51
N GLU A 52 16.16 -32.40 -25.12
CA GLU A 52 14.70 -32.23 -25.09
C GLU A 52 14.30 -31.08 -24.17
N LEU A 53 14.86 -31.02 -22.96
CA LEU A 53 14.62 -29.93 -22.00
C LEU A 53 15.12 -28.58 -22.52
N ALA A 54 16.31 -28.53 -23.13
CA ALA A 54 16.82 -27.30 -23.73
C ALA A 54 15.92 -26.79 -24.86
N ASN A 55 15.37 -27.69 -25.67
CA ASN A 55 14.43 -27.34 -26.74
C ASN A 55 13.09 -26.83 -26.18
N LEU A 56 12.56 -27.48 -25.14
CA LEU A 56 11.33 -27.04 -24.47
C LEU A 56 11.49 -25.65 -23.83
N ARG A 57 12.64 -25.37 -23.22
CA ARG A 57 12.99 -24.05 -22.67
C ARG A 57 13.05 -23.00 -23.80
N ALA A 58 13.78 -23.28 -24.88
CA ALA A 58 13.88 -22.36 -26.02
C ALA A 58 12.52 -22.04 -26.66
N ILE A 59 11.61 -23.02 -26.74
CA ILE A 59 10.25 -22.80 -27.24
C ILE A 59 9.44 -21.90 -26.28
N ALA A 60 9.64 -22.04 -24.96
CA ALA A 60 8.97 -21.20 -23.98
C ALA A 60 9.49 -19.76 -24.03
N ASP A 61 10.82 -19.58 -24.13
CA ASP A 61 11.46 -18.26 -24.22
C ASP A 61 11.03 -17.54 -25.50
N PHE A 62 11.05 -18.24 -26.65
CA PHE A 62 10.59 -17.68 -27.92
C PHE A 62 9.12 -17.24 -27.88
N LYS A 63 8.24 -18.02 -27.22
CA LYS A 63 6.84 -17.64 -27.02
C LYS A 63 6.71 -16.40 -26.16
N GLN A 64 7.48 -16.30 -25.08
CA GLN A 64 7.43 -15.17 -24.17
C GLN A 64 7.97 -13.90 -24.83
N GLU A 65 9.10 -13.99 -25.54
CA GLU A 65 9.67 -12.89 -26.31
C GLU A 65 8.71 -12.41 -27.41
N SER A 66 8.02 -13.34 -28.08
CA SER A 66 7.01 -13.00 -29.09
C SER A 66 5.80 -12.26 -28.50
N ILE A 67 5.34 -12.67 -27.31
CA ILE A 67 4.25 -11.98 -26.58
C ILE A 67 4.71 -10.59 -26.14
N ASN A 68 5.91 -10.49 -25.57
CA ASN A 68 6.49 -9.22 -25.14
C ASN A 68 6.66 -8.26 -26.32
N ALA A 69 7.10 -8.75 -27.48
CA ALA A 69 7.23 -7.94 -28.70
C ALA A 69 5.88 -7.37 -29.18
N ILE A 70 4.79 -8.15 -29.08
CA ILE A 70 3.43 -7.67 -29.39
C ILE A 70 2.97 -6.60 -28.40
N ILE A 71 3.24 -6.79 -27.10
CA ILE A 71 2.89 -5.82 -26.05
C ILE A 71 3.69 -4.51 -26.23
N LEU A 72 4.98 -4.59 -26.54
CA LEU A 72 5.85 -3.43 -26.77
C LEU A 72 5.52 -2.67 -28.06
N ALA A 73 5.03 -3.35 -29.09
CA ALA A 73 4.62 -2.73 -30.35
C ALA A 73 3.29 -1.95 -30.23
N GLY A 74 2.50 -2.23 -29.19
CA GLY A 74 1.17 -1.63 -28.97
C GLY A 74 0.08 -2.26 -29.83
N TYR A 75 -1.18 -2.07 -29.41
CA TYR A 75 -2.35 -2.55 -30.15
C TYR A 75 -2.84 -1.51 -31.16
N VAL A 76 -3.21 -1.98 -32.35
CA VAL A 76 -3.96 -1.20 -33.34
C VAL A 76 -5.44 -1.37 -33.05
N ASN A 77 -6.08 -0.30 -32.60
CA ASN A 77 -7.48 -0.29 -32.25
C ASN A 77 -8.36 -0.25 -33.51
N ILE A 78 -9.34 -1.15 -33.57
CA ILE A 78 -10.31 -1.28 -34.66
C ILE A 78 -11.71 -1.22 -34.04
N ASP A 79 -12.60 -0.44 -34.62
CA ASP A 79 -14.02 -0.43 -34.28
C ASP A 79 -14.79 -1.18 -35.38
N SER A 80 -15.77 -2.03 -35.08
CA SER A 80 -16.19 -2.59 -33.79
C SER A 80 -16.79 -3.98 -34.06
N PHE A 81 -17.13 -4.75 -33.03
CA PHE A 81 -17.90 -5.99 -33.23
C PHE A 81 -19.28 -5.73 -33.86
N GLN A 82 -19.86 -4.56 -33.59
CA GLN A 82 -21.14 -4.12 -34.13
C GLN A 82 -21.04 -3.79 -35.63
N ASP A 83 -19.96 -3.14 -36.05
CA ASP A 83 -19.74 -2.74 -37.46
C ASP A 83 -19.07 -3.81 -38.30
N GLY A 84 -18.60 -4.89 -37.67
CA GLY A 84 -17.84 -5.96 -38.33
C GLY A 84 -16.42 -5.53 -38.70
N ALA A 85 -15.53 -6.52 -38.82
CA ALA A 85 -14.12 -6.28 -39.13
C ALA A 85 -13.44 -7.53 -39.71
N VAL A 86 -12.27 -7.35 -40.31
CA VAL A 86 -11.35 -8.44 -40.65
C VAL A 86 -10.06 -8.21 -39.88
N ILE A 87 -9.78 -9.08 -38.92
CA ILE A 87 -8.52 -9.04 -38.17
C ILE A 87 -7.47 -9.80 -38.98
N THR A 88 -6.44 -9.10 -39.42
CA THR A 88 -5.37 -9.60 -40.28
C THR A 88 -4.05 -9.77 -39.55
N GLU A 89 -3.82 -8.97 -38.51
CA GLU A 89 -2.60 -8.98 -37.71
C GLU A 89 -2.88 -9.33 -36.25
N ARG A 90 -1.84 -9.79 -35.55
CA ARG A 90 -1.98 -10.31 -34.17
C ARG A 90 -2.07 -9.20 -33.11
N ASN A 91 -1.62 -7.99 -33.44
CA ASN A 91 -1.69 -6.80 -32.60
C ASN A 91 -2.91 -5.91 -32.93
N GLU A 92 -3.83 -6.36 -33.77
CA GLU A 92 -5.11 -5.66 -33.98
C GLU A 92 -6.12 -6.06 -32.89
N ALA A 93 -6.78 -5.07 -32.31
CA ALA A 93 -7.76 -5.25 -31.24
C ALA A 93 -9.10 -4.61 -31.61
N LEU A 94 -10.17 -5.41 -31.60
CA LEU A 94 -11.51 -5.00 -31.99
C LEU A 94 -12.31 -4.52 -30.78
N HIS A 95 -12.99 -3.38 -30.90
CA HIS A 95 -13.76 -2.76 -29.82
C HIS A 95 -15.16 -3.35 -29.69
N TRP A 96 -15.60 -3.58 -28.44
CA TRP A 96 -16.97 -3.99 -28.14
C TRP A 96 -17.75 -2.84 -27.48
N LEU A 97 -18.45 -2.06 -28.31
CA LEU A 97 -19.08 -0.80 -27.90
C LEU A 97 -20.23 -0.97 -26.91
N MET A 98 -20.34 -0.05 -25.94
CA MET A 98 -21.53 0.13 -25.10
C MET A 98 -22.71 0.69 -25.93
N PRO A 99 -23.99 0.38 -25.61
CA PRO A 99 -24.47 -0.35 -24.43
C PRO A 99 -24.54 -1.88 -24.59
N GLU A 100 -24.26 -2.41 -25.78
CA GLU A 100 -24.40 -3.84 -26.11
C GLU A 100 -23.18 -4.68 -25.70
N GLY A 101 -22.02 -4.04 -25.57
CA GLY A 101 -20.78 -4.60 -25.06
C GLY A 101 -20.38 -4.03 -23.71
N ASP A 102 -19.09 -4.09 -23.41
CA ASP A 102 -18.49 -3.63 -22.15
C ASP A 102 -17.58 -2.40 -22.31
N GLY A 103 -17.38 -1.95 -23.55
CA GLY A 103 -16.50 -0.83 -23.87
C GLY A 103 -15.01 -1.19 -24.00
N ASP A 104 -14.66 -2.48 -23.98
CA ASP A 104 -13.27 -2.96 -24.05
C ASP A 104 -12.83 -3.41 -25.45
N TYR A 105 -11.51 -3.57 -25.60
CA TYR A 105 -10.86 -4.06 -26.82
C TYR A 105 -10.47 -5.55 -26.71
N TYR A 106 -10.52 -6.26 -27.84
CA TYR A 106 -10.28 -7.71 -27.91
C TYR A 106 -9.37 -8.08 -29.08
N ARG A 107 -8.26 -8.79 -28.82
CA ARG A 107 -7.41 -9.37 -29.87
C ARG A 107 -7.83 -10.79 -30.22
N TRP A 108 -7.61 -11.22 -31.46
CA TRP A 108 -7.86 -12.59 -31.88
C TRP A 108 -6.61 -13.47 -31.70
N ASP A 109 -6.73 -14.53 -30.91
CA ASP A 109 -5.63 -15.47 -30.62
C ASP A 109 -5.61 -16.70 -31.54
N GLY A 110 -6.67 -16.91 -32.32
CA GLY A 110 -6.81 -18.03 -33.26
C GLY A 110 -6.07 -17.84 -34.61
N PRO A 111 -6.43 -18.65 -35.63
CA PRO A 111 -5.89 -18.51 -36.99
C PRO A 111 -6.33 -17.18 -37.63
N LEU A 112 -5.41 -16.52 -38.34
CA LEU A 112 -5.64 -15.27 -39.08
C LEU A 112 -5.68 -15.55 -40.60
N PRO A 113 -6.45 -14.79 -41.40
CA PRO A 113 -7.30 -13.67 -40.99
C PRO A 113 -8.61 -14.13 -40.34
N LYS A 114 -9.15 -13.30 -39.45
CA LYS A 114 -10.42 -13.53 -38.76
C LYS A 114 -11.50 -12.57 -39.24
N ASN A 115 -12.46 -13.10 -39.98
CA ASN A 115 -13.67 -12.37 -40.37
C ASN A 115 -14.68 -12.30 -39.21
N VAL A 116 -15.15 -11.09 -38.93
CA VAL A 116 -16.16 -10.74 -37.93
C VAL A 116 -17.31 -10.05 -38.66
N PRO A 117 -18.48 -10.71 -38.81
CA PRO A 117 -19.65 -10.08 -39.43
C PRO A 117 -20.17 -8.89 -38.60
N GLU A 118 -20.92 -7.99 -39.23
CA GLU A 118 -21.71 -6.95 -38.55
C GLU A 118 -22.66 -7.57 -37.50
N ASN A 119 -23.01 -6.78 -36.47
CA ASN A 119 -23.86 -7.16 -35.34
C ASN A 119 -23.36 -8.38 -34.56
N SER A 120 -22.04 -8.51 -34.47
CA SER A 120 -21.39 -9.61 -33.75
C SER A 120 -21.06 -9.24 -32.30
N THR A 121 -20.64 -10.25 -31.56
CA THR A 121 -19.99 -10.17 -30.25
C THR A 121 -18.77 -11.10 -30.23
N PRO A 122 -17.83 -10.94 -29.29
CA PRO A 122 -16.74 -11.90 -29.11
C PRO A 122 -17.27 -13.34 -28.95
N TYR A 123 -18.35 -13.51 -28.20
CA TYR A 123 -18.98 -14.81 -27.97
C TYR A 123 -19.53 -15.44 -29.25
N SER A 124 -20.25 -14.66 -30.06
CA SER A 124 -20.87 -15.16 -31.31
C SER A 124 -19.88 -15.47 -32.43
N THR A 125 -18.65 -14.93 -32.36
CA THR A 125 -17.67 -15.03 -33.44
C THR A 125 -16.42 -15.83 -33.08
N GLY A 126 -16.43 -16.58 -31.97
CA GLY A 126 -15.32 -17.49 -31.65
C GLY A 126 -15.20 -17.84 -30.18
N GLY A 127 -15.91 -17.13 -29.29
CA GLY A 127 -15.78 -17.33 -27.86
C GLY A 127 -14.57 -16.62 -27.26
N MET A 128 -14.40 -16.76 -25.95
CA MET A 128 -13.37 -16.09 -25.17
C MET A 128 -12.29 -17.07 -24.72
N GLY A 129 -11.00 -16.70 -24.85
CA GLY A 129 -9.86 -17.46 -24.32
C GLY A 129 -8.81 -17.82 -25.36
N LYS A 130 -7.90 -18.73 -24.99
CA LYS A 130 -6.77 -19.16 -25.81
C LYS A 130 -7.25 -19.76 -27.14
N GLY A 131 -6.66 -19.30 -28.24
CA GLY A 131 -7.10 -19.67 -29.60
C GLY A 131 -8.41 -19.00 -30.07
N ALA A 132 -8.96 -18.07 -29.29
CA ALA A 132 -10.19 -17.33 -29.57
C ALA A 132 -10.01 -15.83 -29.22
N TRP A 133 -11.07 -15.10 -28.86
CA TRP A 133 -10.95 -13.69 -28.47
C TRP A 133 -10.35 -13.54 -27.07
N ILE A 134 -9.39 -12.62 -26.95
CA ILE A 134 -8.73 -12.27 -25.70
C ILE A 134 -8.95 -10.77 -25.49
N ASN A 135 -9.63 -10.40 -24.39
CA ASN A 135 -9.77 -9.00 -23.98
C ASN A 135 -8.36 -8.45 -23.70
N VAL A 136 -7.99 -7.33 -24.31
CA VAL A 136 -6.69 -6.65 -24.17
C VAL A 136 -6.78 -5.39 -23.31
N GLY A 137 -7.95 -5.05 -22.80
CA GLY A 137 -8.12 -4.13 -21.68
C GLY A 137 -7.52 -4.70 -20.38
N ASP A 138 -7.60 -3.93 -19.29
CA ASP A 138 -6.98 -4.13 -17.95
C ASP A 138 -7.16 -5.53 -17.29
N GLY A 139 -7.87 -6.46 -17.93
CA GLY A 139 -8.08 -7.85 -17.52
C GLY A 139 -7.06 -8.89 -18.01
N THR A 140 -6.23 -8.61 -19.02
CA THR A 140 -5.32 -9.61 -19.63
C THR A 140 -4.13 -10.00 -18.77
N VAL A 141 -3.58 -9.03 -18.03
CA VAL A 141 -2.45 -9.25 -17.11
C VAL A 141 -2.79 -10.31 -16.06
N ARG A 142 -4.06 -10.39 -15.61
CA ARG A 142 -4.49 -11.33 -14.57
C ARG A 142 -4.52 -12.80 -15.01
N LYS A 143 -4.88 -13.09 -16.27
CA LYS A 143 -4.95 -14.48 -16.77
C LYS A 143 -3.60 -15.02 -17.23
N GLU A 144 -2.73 -14.15 -17.74
CA GLU A 144 -1.35 -14.54 -18.08
C GLU A 144 -0.48 -14.70 -16.82
N VAL A 145 -0.74 -13.91 -15.75
CA VAL A 145 -0.18 -14.14 -14.41
C VAL A 145 -0.69 -15.46 -13.80
N ASP A 146 -1.95 -15.84 -13.99
CA ASP A 146 -2.47 -17.13 -13.50
C ASP A 146 -1.91 -18.34 -14.27
N ALA A 147 -1.58 -18.19 -15.56
CA ALA A 147 -0.87 -19.22 -16.32
C ALA A 147 0.63 -19.30 -15.94
N LEU A 148 1.27 -18.18 -15.61
CA LEU A 148 2.64 -18.12 -15.06
C LEU A 148 2.72 -18.71 -13.64
N ASN A 149 1.68 -18.53 -12.83
CA ASN A 149 1.54 -19.17 -11.51
C ASN A 149 1.54 -20.70 -11.63
N GLN A 150 1.02 -21.28 -12.71
CA GLN A 150 1.01 -22.72 -12.91
C GLN A 150 2.42 -23.31 -13.16
N TYR A 151 3.36 -22.52 -13.69
CA TYR A 151 4.76 -22.91 -13.88
C TYR A 151 5.66 -22.56 -12.69
N ALA A 152 5.36 -21.48 -11.95
CA ALA A 152 6.11 -21.09 -10.75
C ALA A 152 5.83 -21.97 -9.52
N VAL A 153 4.70 -22.68 -9.48
CA VAL A 153 4.25 -23.46 -8.30
C VAL A 153 4.80 -24.90 -8.27
N ASN A 154 5.51 -25.36 -9.31
CA ASN A 154 5.93 -26.76 -9.39
C ASN A 154 7.16 -27.21 -8.52
N PRO A 155 7.83 -26.36 -7.73
CA PRO A 155 8.69 -26.85 -6.62
C PRO A 155 7.90 -27.16 -5.33
N LEU A 156 6.68 -26.65 -5.17
CA LEU A 156 5.95 -26.62 -3.89
C LEU A 156 5.08 -27.86 -3.62
N LYS A 157 5.47 -29.03 -4.13
CA LYS A 157 4.70 -30.27 -3.94
C LYS A 157 4.87 -30.93 -2.55
N TYR A 158 5.27 -30.19 -1.53
CA TYR A 158 5.24 -30.64 -0.14
C TYR A 158 4.13 -29.93 0.65
N LYS A 159 2.99 -30.64 0.73
CA LYS A 159 1.87 -30.57 1.69
C LYS A 159 1.81 -29.35 2.65
N ASN A 160 0.98 -28.34 2.34
CA ASN A 160 -0.18 -27.84 3.12
C ASN A 160 -0.69 -26.49 2.56
N PRO A 161 -1.88 -25.99 2.96
CA PRO A 161 -2.84 -25.37 2.06
C PRO A 161 -2.37 -24.01 1.53
N VAL A 162 -2.52 -23.85 0.21
CA VAL A 162 -2.46 -22.57 -0.49
C VAL A 162 -3.30 -21.54 0.29
N PRO A 163 -2.75 -20.38 0.67
CA PRO A 163 -3.51 -19.30 1.28
C PRO A 163 -4.73 -18.97 0.42
N GLN A 164 -5.91 -18.76 1.05
CA GLN A 164 -7.10 -18.38 0.32
C GLN A 164 -6.86 -17.06 -0.42
N LYS A 165 -6.77 -17.13 -1.75
CA LYS A 165 -6.69 -15.99 -2.67
C LYS A 165 -7.92 -15.10 -2.43
N HIS A 166 -7.77 -13.96 -1.77
CA HIS A 166 -8.83 -12.96 -1.66
C HIS A 166 -8.82 -12.07 -2.91
N ASP A 167 -9.93 -12.06 -3.66
CA ASP A 167 -10.04 -11.30 -4.92
C ASP A 167 -10.31 -9.81 -4.65
N PHE A 168 -9.27 -8.98 -4.77
CA PHE A 168 -9.29 -7.54 -4.47
C PHE A 168 -10.20 -6.72 -5.40
N ALA A 169 -10.45 -7.19 -6.63
CA ALA A 169 -11.34 -6.50 -7.55
C ALA A 169 -12.79 -6.47 -7.02
N PHE A 170 -13.21 -7.51 -6.30
CA PHE A 170 -14.55 -7.60 -5.72
C PHE A 170 -14.73 -6.68 -4.50
N VAL A 171 -13.70 -6.53 -3.68
CA VAL A 171 -13.74 -5.67 -2.47
C VAL A 171 -13.77 -4.20 -2.88
N ALA A 172 -12.86 -3.74 -3.75
CA ALA A 172 -12.85 -2.36 -4.23
C ALA A 172 -14.14 -2.00 -4.99
N ALA A 173 -14.65 -2.89 -5.86
CA ALA A 173 -15.89 -2.65 -6.61
C ALA A 173 -17.14 -2.59 -5.71
N LYS A 174 -17.17 -3.32 -4.59
CA LYS A 174 -18.29 -3.29 -3.64
C LYS A 174 -18.31 -2.01 -2.80
N PHE A 175 -17.15 -1.41 -2.50
CA PHE A 175 -17.07 -0.15 -1.74
C PHE A 175 -17.13 1.12 -2.62
N ILE A 176 -16.78 1.04 -3.91
CA ILE A 176 -16.82 2.18 -4.85
C ILE A 176 -18.24 2.48 -5.39
N ARG A 177 -19.21 1.55 -5.28
CA ARG A 177 -20.50 1.63 -6.01
C ARG A 177 -21.77 1.93 -5.20
N GLU A 178 -21.71 2.31 -3.93
CA GLU A 178 -22.89 2.91 -3.29
C GLU A 178 -22.91 4.43 -3.55
N LYS A 179 -23.94 4.93 -4.23
CA LYS A 179 -24.12 6.37 -4.44
C LYS A 179 -24.53 7.01 -3.11
N THR A 180 -23.94 8.15 -2.73
CA THR A 180 -24.48 8.94 -1.61
C THR A 180 -25.88 9.41 -1.96
N GLU A 181 -26.87 8.97 -1.20
CA GLU A 181 -28.29 9.22 -1.43
C GLU A 181 -28.94 9.67 -0.11
N LEU A 182 -29.56 10.85 -0.12
CA LEU A 182 -30.40 11.34 0.97
C LEU A 182 -31.81 11.55 0.42
N VAL A 183 -32.62 10.51 0.52
CA VAL A 183 -34.02 10.49 0.07
C VAL A 183 -34.92 10.58 1.29
N VAL A 184 -35.73 11.63 1.34
CA VAL A 184 -36.76 11.81 2.37
C VAL A 184 -38.06 11.28 1.81
N ASN A 185 -38.59 10.25 2.46
CA ASN A 185 -39.85 9.60 2.10
C ASN A 185 -40.95 9.94 3.13
N PRO A 186 -42.23 9.79 2.75
CA PRO A 186 -43.36 9.85 3.66
C PRO A 186 -43.17 9.02 4.93
N SER A 187 -43.59 9.59 6.06
CA SER A 187 -43.41 8.97 7.37
C SER A 187 -44.47 9.49 8.35
N SER A 188 -44.89 8.64 9.29
CA SER A 188 -45.78 9.00 10.41
C SER A 188 -45.14 9.94 11.46
N LEU A 189 -43.91 10.39 11.21
CA LEU A 189 -43.16 11.34 12.00
C LEU A 189 -42.65 12.45 11.10
N LEU A 190 -42.60 13.68 11.61
CA LEU A 190 -42.00 14.82 10.93
C LEU A 190 -40.56 14.47 10.51
N GLN A 191 -40.26 14.62 9.22
CA GLN A 191 -38.91 14.49 8.70
C GLN A 191 -38.23 15.85 8.72
N SER A 192 -36.94 15.89 9.02
CA SER A 192 -36.20 17.15 8.98
C SER A 192 -34.74 17.02 8.61
N ILE A 193 -34.29 17.98 7.81
CA ILE A 193 -32.89 18.20 7.46
C ILE A 193 -32.57 19.65 7.79
N ASP A 194 -31.89 19.88 8.91
CA ASP A 194 -31.49 21.22 9.34
C ASP A 194 -29.98 21.42 9.15
N PHE A 195 -29.62 22.60 8.65
CA PHE A 195 -28.25 23.02 8.41
C PHE A 195 -28.01 24.40 9.03
N THR A 196 -27.15 24.45 10.04
CA THR A 196 -26.83 25.63 10.85
C THR A 196 -25.42 26.10 10.56
N VAL A 197 -25.20 27.41 10.47
CA VAL A 197 -23.88 28.01 10.21
C VAL A 197 -23.69 29.26 11.05
N PRO A 198 -22.45 29.67 11.37
CA PRO A 198 -22.21 30.99 11.92
C PRO A 198 -22.66 32.06 10.93
N ALA A 199 -23.24 33.13 11.46
CA ALA A 199 -23.70 34.27 10.69
C ALA A 199 -23.17 35.54 11.33
N THR A 200 -22.76 36.49 10.50
CA THR A 200 -22.39 37.83 10.97
C THR A 200 -23.60 38.75 10.87
N SER A 201 -23.56 39.87 11.61
CA SER A 201 -24.54 40.94 11.46
C SER A 201 -24.32 41.80 10.21
N GLN A 202 -23.47 41.39 9.26
CA GLN A 202 -23.14 42.12 8.03
C GLN A 202 -23.66 41.35 6.80
N GLY A 203 -24.74 41.83 6.20
CA GLY A 203 -25.36 41.30 4.99
C GLY A 203 -26.28 40.10 5.21
N ASP A 204 -27.14 39.86 4.22
CA ASP A 204 -28.08 38.74 4.20
C ASP A 204 -27.34 37.42 4.09
N ILE A 205 -27.91 36.37 4.69
CA ILE A 205 -27.44 35.01 4.52
C ILE A 205 -28.37 34.24 3.59
N THR A 206 -27.79 33.59 2.59
CA THR A 206 -28.51 32.81 1.57
C THR A 206 -28.08 31.35 1.63
N PHE A 207 -29.05 30.44 1.78
CA PHE A 207 -28.86 29.01 1.66
C PHE A 207 -29.34 28.54 0.29
N LYS A 208 -28.49 27.79 -0.43
CA LYS A 208 -28.82 27.10 -1.67
C LYS A 208 -28.92 25.61 -1.41
N ILE A 209 -30.09 25.03 -1.64
CA ILE A 209 -30.41 23.63 -1.38
C ILE A 209 -30.72 22.98 -2.73
N HIS A 210 -29.83 22.10 -3.19
CA HIS A 210 -30.05 21.31 -4.40
C HIS A 210 -30.94 20.13 -4.07
N VAL A 211 -32.10 20.09 -4.71
CA VAL A 211 -33.18 19.14 -4.44
C VAL A 211 -33.78 18.63 -5.75
N THR A 212 -34.14 17.36 -5.78
CA THR A 212 -34.84 16.72 -6.91
C THR A 212 -36.06 15.96 -6.42
N GLY A 213 -37.10 15.86 -7.25
CA GLY A 213 -38.36 15.19 -6.89
C GLY A 213 -39.38 16.07 -6.17
N LEU A 214 -39.18 17.39 -6.13
CA LEU A 214 -40.19 18.36 -5.70
C LEU A 214 -40.90 18.96 -6.91
N GLU A 215 -42.22 19.09 -6.86
CA GLU A 215 -43.04 19.59 -7.96
C GLU A 215 -43.31 21.12 -7.89
N SER A 216 -43.05 21.78 -6.75
CA SER A 216 -43.30 23.23 -6.59
C SER A 216 -42.36 23.94 -5.59
N ALA A 217 -42.43 25.28 -5.55
CA ALA A 217 -41.64 26.15 -4.67
C ALA A 217 -42.38 26.41 -3.34
N TYR A 218 -42.02 25.69 -2.28
CA TYR A 218 -42.72 25.77 -1.00
C TYR A 218 -42.18 26.91 -0.11
N ASP A 219 -42.87 28.07 -0.10
CA ASP A 219 -42.72 29.10 0.93
C ASP A 219 -43.80 28.91 2.01
N PHE A 220 -43.39 28.54 3.23
CA PHE A 220 -44.27 28.50 4.40
C PHE A 220 -43.70 29.44 5.47
N SER A 221 -43.80 30.74 5.20
CA SER A 221 -43.54 31.76 6.20
C SER A 221 -44.44 31.58 7.45
N LEU A 222 -43.78 31.36 8.59
CA LEU A 222 -44.26 31.44 9.97
C LEU A 222 -45.69 30.90 10.25
N GLY A 223 -45.76 29.62 10.66
CA GLY A 223 -46.71 29.21 11.70
C GLY A 223 -47.96 28.43 11.30
N THR A 224 -48.06 27.87 10.10
CA THR A 224 -49.18 27.00 9.73
C THR A 224 -48.81 25.51 9.81
N THR A 225 -49.66 24.74 10.50
CA THR A 225 -49.48 23.33 10.88
C THR A 225 -50.11 22.35 9.88
N SER A 226 -50.39 22.73 8.63
CA SER A 226 -50.89 21.77 7.64
C SER A 226 -49.74 20.96 7.05
N GLN A 227 -49.54 19.76 7.60
CA GLN A 227 -48.39 18.87 7.40
C GLN A 227 -48.51 17.93 6.18
N SER A 228 -49.10 18.41 5.07
CA SER A 228 -49.38 17.57 3.89
C SER A 228 -48.30 17.61 2.81
N GLU A 229 -47.29 18.48 2.94
CA GLU A 229 -46.27 18.73 1.90
C GLU A 229 -44.89 19.06 2.52
N ALA A 230 -43.86 19.16 1.70
CA ALA A 230 -42.53 19.62 2.05
C ALA A 230 -42.52 21.13 2.31
N PHE A 231 -41.74 21.59 3.29
CA PHE A 231 -41.64 23.03 3.61
C PHE A 231 -40.27 23.42 4.14
N VAL A 232 -39.96 24.71 4.03
CA VAL A 232 -38.71 25.30 4.52
C VAL A 232 -38.97 26.12 5.79
N VAL A 233 -38.06 26.03 6.74
CA VAL A 233 -37.99 26.93 7.90
C VAL A 233 -36.61 27.58 7.97
N ALA A 234 -36.55 28.86 8.31
CA ALA A 234 -35.28 29.55 8.53
C ALA A 234 -35.37 30.48 9.76
N GLY A 235 -34.23 30.78 10.35
CA GLY A 235 -34.17 31.47 11.63
C GLY A 235 -32.78 31.46 12.27
N VAL A 236 -32.74 31.71 13.56
CA VAL A 236 -31.51 31.92 14.34
C VAL A 236 -31.47 31.06 15.61
N CYS A 237 -30.27 30.79 16.10
CA CYS A 237 -30.03 29.99 17.31
C CYS A 237 -28.76 30.44 18.03
N ASP A 238 -28.51 29.87 19.22
CA ASP A 238 -27.38 30.23 20.09
C ASP A 238 -26.10 29.43 19.78
N GLY A 239 -26.20 28.38 18.95
CA GLY A 239 -25.08 27.52 18.59
C GLY A 239 -25.34 26.64 17.37
N LEU A 240 -24.31 25.88 16.98
CA LEU A 240 -24.35 25.00 15.79
C LEU A 240 -25.36 23.84 15.93
N LEU A 241 -25.64 23.37 17.15
CA LEU A 241 -26.64 22.30 17.35
C LEU A 241 -28.08 22.84 17.42
N ARG A 242 -28.26 24.13 17.08
CA ARG A 242 -29.56 24.80 16.99
C ARG A 242 -30.24 24.94 18.36
N GLU A 243 -29.45 25.19 19.39
CA GLU A 243 -29.91 25.52 20.74
C GLU A 243 -30.72 26.83 20.74
N ASN A 244 -31.82 26.89 21.52
CA ASN A 244 -32.70 28.07 21.62
C ASN A 244 -33.18 28.64 20.27
N TRP A 245 -33.57 27.75 19.35
CA TRP A 245 -34.07 28.13 18.03
C TRP A 245 -35.23 29.12 18.06
N ALA A 246 -35.12 30.19 17.26
CA ALA A 246 -36.19 31.11 16.95
C ALA A 246 -36.37 31.25 15.44
N GLY A 247 -37.56 30.91 14.93
CA GLY A 247 -37.92 31.14 13.53
C GLY A 247 -37.92 32.64 13.21
N ARG A 248 -37.50 33.00 12.00
CA ARG A 248 -37.46 34.39 11.54
C ARG A 248 -38.10 34.53 10.16
N ALA A 249 -38.49 35.75 9.82
CA ALA A 249 -38.89 36.09 8.47
C ALA A 249 -37.72 35.80 7.50
N HIS A 250 -38.04 35.21 6.36
CA HIS A 250 -37.10 34.82 5.31
C HIS A 250 -37.84 34.81 3.98
N THR A 251 -37.10 34.76 2.87
CA THR A 251 -37.66 34.57 1.52
C THR A 251 -37.20 33.26 0.92
N VAL A 252 -38.03 32.68 0.06
CA VAL A 252 -37.72 31.44 -0.68
C VAL A 252 -37.89 31.69 -2.17
N ALA A 253 -36.90 31.29 -2.97
CA ALA A 253 -36.98 31.27 -4.43
C ALA A 253 -36.60 29.87 -4.94
N TYR A 254 -37.17 29.45 -6.07
CA TYR A 254 -36.91 28.14 -6.66
C TYR A 254 -36.44 28.27 -8.11
N ASP A 255 -35.33 27.62 -8.42
CA ASP A 255 -34.69 27.61 -9.74
C ASP A 255 -34.59 26.17 -10.26
N GLY A 256 -35.74 25.52 -10.44
CA GLY A 256 -35.91 24.19 -11.04
C GLY A 256 -35.41 23.00 -10.22
N ASN A 257 -34.17 23.04 -9.72
CA ASN A 257 -33.53 22.02 -8.87
C ASN A 257 -32.82 22.64 -7.65
N ILE A 258 -32.96 23.94 -7.41
CA ILE A 258 -32.30 24.67 -6.32
C ILE A 258 -33.33 25.53 -5.58
N LEU A 259 -33.51 25.26 -4.30
CA LEU A 259 -34.21 26.16 -3.38
C LEU A 259 -33.21 27.17 -2.81
N ILE A 260 -33.52 28.46 -2.92
CA ILE A 260 -32.72 29.57 -2.45
C ILE A 260 -33.47 30.24 -1.31
N VAL A 261 -32.94 30.12 -0.09
CA VAL A 261 -33.57 30.62 1.13
C VAL A 261 -32.74 31.76 1.69
N THR A 262 -33.30 32.95 1.81
CA THR A 262 -32.57 34.14 2.27
C THR A 262 -33.14 34.65 3.59
N LEU A 263 -32.29 34.72 4.61
CA LEU A 263 -32.55 35.42 5.87
C LEU A 263 -31.96 36.83 5.76
N PRO A 264 -32.79 37.88 5.89
CA PRO A 264 -32.30 39.24 5.83
C PRO A 264 -31.41 39.54 7.04
N GLN A 265 -30.43 40.42 6.87
CA GLN A 265 -29.54 40.86 7.95
C GLN A 265 -30.31 41.34 9.19
N SER A 266 -31.48 41.97 9.01
CA SER A 266 -32.35 42.44 10.09
C SER A 266 -32.90 41.31 10.98
N ALA A 267 -32.90 40.06 10.50
CA ALA A 267 -33.32 38.88 11.26
C ALA A 267 -32.17 38.23 12.06
N LEU A 268 -30.91 38.59 11.78
CA LEU A 268 -29.71 38.00 12.36
C LEU A 268 -29.35 38.67 13.70
N VAL A 269 -30.09 38.31 14.75
CA VAL A 269 -29.87 38.83 16.11
C VAL A 269 -28.94 37.97 16.97
N THR A 270 -28.58 36.78 16.50
CA THR A 270 -27.58 35.90 17.13
C THR A 270 -26.47 35.58 16.12
N GLY A 271 -25.35 35.05 16.60
CA GLY A 271 -24.20 34.69 15.76
C GLY A 271 -24.38 33.44 14.88
N PHE A 272 -25.57 32.83 14.82
CA PHE A 272 -25.83 31.61 14.05
C PHE A 272 -27.19 31.65 13.35
N ALA A 273 -27.19 31.19 12.10
CA ALA A 273 -28.38 31.04 11.27
C ALA A 273 -28.58 29.58 10.90
N SER A 274 -29.84 29.12 10.82
CA SER A 274 -30.16 27.78 10.36
C SER A 274 -31.22 27.81 9.27
N VAL A 275 -31.18 26.82 8.40
CA VAL A 275 -32.24 26.49 7.46
C VAL A 275 -32.64 25.03 7.68
N GLY A 276 -33.94 24.74 7.59
CA GLY A 276 -34.47 23.40 7.70
C GLY A 276 -35.40 23.08 6.54
N VAL A 277 -35.18 21.94 5.87
CA VAL A 277 -36.15 21.34 4.95
C VAL A 277 -36.90 20.26 5.71
N ARG A 278 -38.23 20.31 5.66
CA ARG A 278 -39.12 19.48 6.46
C ARG A 278 -40.09 18.73 5.56
N LEU A 279 -40.47 17.51 5.94
CA LEU A 279 -41.59 16.79 5.35
C LEU A 279 -42.60 16.46 6.45
N GLY A 280 -43.85 16.90 6.28
CA GLY A 280 -44.92 16.72 7.25
C GLY A 280 -45.33 15.26 7.49
N VAL A 281 -46.02 15.01 8.61
CA VAL A 281 -46.43 13.66 9.07
C VAL A 281 -47.42 12.95 8.12
N ASN A 282 -48.03 13.69 7.17
CA ASN A 282 -49.01 13.15 6.21
C ASN A 282 -48.67 13.46 4.75
N ALA A 283 -47.41 13.82 4.47
CA ALA A 283 -46.99 14.06 3.09
C ALA A 283 -47.01 12.77 2.27
N THR A 284 -47.35 12.88 0.99
CA THR A 284 -47.35 11.75 0.04
C THR A 284 -46.18 11.78 -0.94
N GLU A 285 -45.45 12.90 -0.98
CA GLU A 285 -44.31 13.12 -1.84
C GLU A 285 -42.99 12.70 -1.20
N SER A 286 -42.01 12.39 -2.05
CA SER A 286 -40.62 12.11 -1.68
C SER A 286 -39.70 13.07 -2.38
N PHE A 287 -38.62 13.48 -1.72
CA PHE A 287 -37.60 14.30 -2.36
C PHE A 287 -36.20 13.83 -2.00
N GLU A 288 -35.24 14.18 -2.85
CA GLU A 288 -33.83 13.89 -2.63
C GLU A 288 -33.04 15.18 -2.48
N ILE A 289 -32.27 15.29 -1.39
CA ILE A 289 -31.30 16.38 -1.23
C ILE A 289 -29.95 15.93 -1.75
N LYS A 290 -29.41 16.70 -2.70
CA LYS A 290 -28.06 16.47 -3.26
C LYS A 290 -26.99 17.26 -2.54
N LYS A 291 -27.31 18.48 -2.11
CA LYS A 291 -26.33 19.43 -1.55
C LYS A 291 -27.03 20.59 -0.85
N ILE A 292 -26.43 21.10 0.23
CA ILE A 292 -26.80 22.38 0.85
C ILE A 292 -25.56 23.27 0.92
N SER A 293 -25.69 24.57 0.67
CA SER A 293 -24.59 25.54 0.76
C SER A 293 -25.08 26.87 1.30
N ALA A 294 -24.32 27.50 2.20
CA ALA A 294 -24.62 28.81 2.77
C ALA A 294 -23.66 29.86 2.23
N PHE A 295 -24.19 31.05 1.97
CA PHE A 295 -23.47 32.20 1.45
C PHE A 295 -23.82 33.46 2.26
N GLN A 296 -22.85 34.32 2.51
CA GLN A 296 -23.05 35.65 3.09
C GLN A 296 -22.11 36.63 2.38
N ASN A 297 -22.60 37.83 2.03
CA ASN A 297 -21.85 38.84 1.26
C ASN A 297 -21.23 38.29 -0.05
N GLY A 298 -21.97 37.44 -0.76
CA GLY A 298 -21.52 36.81 -2.01
C GLY A 298 -20.44 35.74 -1.85
N LYS A 299 -19.94 35.46 -0.64
CA LYS A 299 -18.96 34.40 -0.36
C LYS A 299 -19.65 33.18 0.22
N ARG A 300 -19.21 31.98 -0.17
CA ARG A 300 -19.65 30.74 0.46
C ARG A 300 -19.04 30.63 1.85
N ILE A 301 -19.87 30.44 2.87
CA ILE A 301 -19.46 30.37 4.28
C ILE A 301 -19.65 28.98 4.89
N ALA A 302 -20.40 28.08 4.24
CA ALA A 302 -20.43 26.66 4.58
C ALA A 302 -21.08 25.83 3.45
N PHE A 303 -20.93 24.51 3.51
CA PHE A 303 -21.73 23.56 2.74
C PHE A 303 -21.92 22.25 3.50
N LEU A 304 -22.93 21.48 3.13
CA LEU A 304 -23.22 20.17 3.71
C LEU A 304 -22.55 19.05 2.90
N PRO A 305 -21.52 18.37 3.43
CA PRO A 305 -20.92 17.20 2.79
C PRO A 305 -21.68 15.92 3.15
N LEU A 306 -22.76 15.61 2.42
CA LEU A 306 -23.56 14.40 2.66
C LEU A 306 -22.73 13.12 2.65
N ASN A 307 -21.67 13.07 1.83
CA ASN A 307 -20.75 11.95 1.75
C ASN A 307 -19.84 11.77 2.98
N ARG A 308 -19.91 12.66 3.98
CA ARG A 308 -19.10 12.62 5.21
C ARG A 308 -19.92 12.36 6.47
N LEU A 309 -21.23 12.15 6.35
CA LEU A 309 -22.09 11.83 7.49
C LEU A 309 -22.23 10.32 7.67
N PRO A 310 -22.37 9.81 8.90
CA PRO A 310 -22.53 8.38 9.13
C PRO A 310 -23.89 7.88 8.59
N PRO A 311 -23.98 6.63 8.08
CA PRO A 311 -25.20 6.09 7.50
C PRO A 311 -26.31 5.99 8.54
N LYS A 312 -27.57 6.02 8.10
CA LYS A 312 -28.74 6.01 9.00
C LYS A 312 -28.74 4.85 10.01
N SER A 313 -28.18 3.70 9.63
CA SER A 313 -28.10 2.51 10.48
C SER A 313 -27.26 2.69 11.75
N SER A 314 -26.41 3.72 11.83
CA SER A 314 -25.60 4.02 13.00
C SER A 314 -26.20 5.09 13.91
N TRP A 315 -27.39 5.62 13.59
CA TRP A 315 -28.03 6.68 14.36
C TRP A 315 -28.75 6.11 15.59
N GLY A 316 -28.92 6.93 16.63
CA GLY A 316 -29.56 6.51 17.89
C GLY A 316 -31.09 6.30 17.78
N GLY A 317 -31.73 6.06 18.93
CA GLY A 317 -33.19 5.86 19.03
C GLY A 317 -33.97 6.97 18.31
N ALA A 318 -34.96 6.55 17.51
CA ALA A 318 -35.79 7.37 16.60
C ALA A 318 -35.14 7.86 15.29
N SER A 319 -33.98 7.31 14.87
CA SER A 319 -33.35 7.64 13.57
C SER A 319 -33.03 9.14 13.43
N VAL A 320 -32.33 9.67 14.44
CA VAL A 320 -31.91 11.08 14.51
C VAL A 320 -30.37 11.18 14.50
N LEU A 321 -29.82 12.09 13.70
CA LEU A 321 -28.41 12.51 13.73
C LEU A 321 -28.34 13.97 14.14
N ARG A 322 -27.54 14.28 15.16
CA ARG A 322 -27.19 15.67 15.53
C ARG A 322 -25.69 15.78 15.66
N THR A 323 -25.06 16.62 14.87
CA THR A 323 -23.60 16.80 14.93
C THR A 323 -23.18 18.19 14.47
N LYS A 324 -22.00 18.62 14.92
CA LYS A 324 -21.34 19.87 14.53
C LYS A 324 -19.99 19.56 13.89
N CYS A 325 -19.58 20.37 12.93
CA CYS A 325 -18.31 20.28 12.23
C CYS A 325 -17.59 21.62 12.30
N THR A 326 -16.34 21.58 12.79
CA THR A 326 -15.48 22.76 12.98
C THR A 326 -14.07 22.45 12.48
N GLY A 327 -13.88 22.37 11.17
CA GLY A 327 -12.57 21.93 10.64
C GLY A 327 -12.48 21.65 9.14
N LEU A 328 -13.46 22.05 8.32
CA LEU A 328 -13.47 21.85 6.87
C LEU A 328 -13.31 23.16 6.08
N GLY A 329 -12.60 24.12 6.67
CA GLY A 329 -12.56 25.52 6.21
C GLY A 329 -13.85 26.30 6.49
N PHE A 330 -14.85 25.65 7.11
CA PHE A 330 -16.14 26.21 7.48
C PHE A 330 -16.64 25.56 8.78
N ASP A 331 -17.41 26.32 9.56
CA ASP A 331 -18.14 25.83 10.73
C ASP A 331 -19.61 25.61 10.36
N PHE A 332 -20.17 24.44 10.70
CA PHE A 332 -21.59 24.18 10.52
C PHE A 332 -22.11 23.11 11.47
N GLY A 333 -23.42 23.10 11.67
CA GLY A 333 -24.14 22.06 12.39
C GLY A 333 -25.21 21.44 11.52
N ILE A 334 -25.52 20.17 11.80
CA ILE A 334 -26.55 19.43 11.11
C ILE A 334 -27.42 18.66 12.10
N ASN A 335 -28.73 18.74 11.89
CA ASN A 335 -29.71 17.93 12.58
C ASN A 335 -30.59 17.21 11.54
N LEU A 336 -30.51 15.88 11.50
CA LEU A 336 -31.34 15.02 10.66
C LEU A 336 -32.32 14.22 11.52
N GLN A 337 -33.57 14.14 11.10
CA GLN A 337 -34.59 13.26 11.65
C GLN A 337 -35.29 12.56 10.50
N LEU A 338 -35.04 11.26 10.35
CA LEU A 338 -35.51 10.47 9.22
C LEU A 338 -36.29 9.25 9.71
N GLY A 339 -37.59 9.18 9.42
CA GLY A 339 -38.45 8.04 9.68
C GLY A 339 -38.02 6.81 8.90
N LYS A 340 -38.47 5.62 9.32
CA LYS A 340 -37.96 4.32 8.86
C LYS A 340 -37.83 4.18 7.34
N GLU A 341 -38.83 4.65 6.59
CA GLU A 341 -38.90 4.54 5.13
C GLU A 341 -37.99 5.52 4.37
N SER A 342 -37.54 6.60 5.02
CA SER A 342 -36.55 7.53 4.44
C SER A 342 -35.17 6.88 4.34
N LEU A 343 -34.45 7.15 3.27
CA LEU A 343 -33.16 6.53 2.98
C LEU A 343 -32.02 7.53 3.17
N PHE A 344 -31.00 7.13 3.92
CA PHE A 344 -29.70 7.80 3.87
C PHE A 344 -28.59 6.77 3.72
N LYS A 345 -28.09 6.64 2.48
CA LYS A 345 -26.94 5.80 2.11
C LYS A 345 -25.72 6.68 1.95
N ASN A 346 -24.64 6.29 2.60
CA ASN A 346 -23.35 6.92 2.42
C ASN A 346 -22.22 5.90 2.71
N ASN A 347 -21.12 6.02 1.98
CA ASN A 347 -20.02 5.06 1.90
C ASN A 347 -19.05 5.10 3.09
N ASN A 348 -19.44 5.68 4.24
CA ASN A 348 -18.56 5.80 5.40
C ASN A 348 -17.18 6.42 5.08
N PHE A 349 -17.11 7.45 4.23
CA PHE A 349 -15.84 8.11 3.97
C PHE A 349 -15.43 8.98 5.16
N LEU A 350 -14.47 8.50 5.94
CA LEU A 350 -13.81 9.30 6.96
C LEU A 350 -12.78 10.19 6.26
N THR A 351 -13.17 11.42 5.93
CA THR A 351 -12.19 12.49 5.72
C THR A 351 -11.81 13.00 7.10
N SER A 352 -10.60 12.69 7.56
CA SER A 352 -10.06 13.29 8.77
C SER A 352 -10.07 14.81 8.59
N SER A 353 -10.82 15.47 9.46
CA SER A 353 -10.79 16.91 9.67
C SER A 353 -10.43 17.14 11.14
N PRO A 354 -9.70 18.21 11.49
CA PRO A 354 -8.89 18.30 12.71
C PRO A 354 -9.67 18.40 14.03
N SER A 355 -11.00 18.25 14.03
CA SER A 355 -11.82 18.34 15.23
C SER A 355 -12.74 17.12 15.36
N GLY A 356 -12.23 16.08 16.02
CA GLY A 356 -12.96 14.86 16.29
C GLY A 356 -14.23 15.08 17.12
N SER A 357 -15.23 14.25 16.85
CA SER A 357 -16.12 13.75 17.89
C SER A 357 -16.74 12.44 17.44
N LEU A 358 -16.31 11.33 18.05
CA LEU A 358 -17.14 10.14 18.21
C LEU A 358 -16.98 9.67 19.66
N ASN A 359 -18.10 9.66 20.36
CA ASN A 359 -18.25 9.43 21.79
C ASN A 359 -17.74 8.04 22.20
N ASN A 360 -16.60 7.99 22.91
CA ASN A 360 -16.29 7.08 24.03
C ASN A 360 -14.85 7.28 24.50
N MET A 361 -14.58 8.42 25.16
CA MET A 361 -13.29 8.66 25.83
C MET A 361 -13.36 8.18 27.27
N ASN A 362 -13.00 6.92 27.52
CA ASN A 362 -12.60 6.45 28.86
C ASN A 362 -11.28 5.63 28.84
N SER A 363 -10.54 5.62 27.73
CA SER A 363 -9.15 5.14 27.65
C SER A 363 -8.24 6.27 27.12
N GLN A 364 -7.02 6.36 27.67
CA GLN A 364 -6.12 7.51 27.61
C GLN A 364 -5.23 7.58 26.36
N GLU A 365 -5.77 7.37 25.16
CA GLU A 365 -5.03 7.54 23.89
C GLU A 365 -5.96 8.16 22.84
N TRP A 366 -5.44 9.01 21.93
CA TRP A 366 -6.16 9.35 20.70
C TRP A 366 -5.49 8.63 19.54
N SER A 367 -5.81 7.36 19.38
CA SER A 367 -5.75 6.72 18.07
C SER A 367 -7.08 6.96 17.34
N LEU A 368 -7.09 6.92 16.01
CA LEU A 368 -8.35 6.61 15.31
C LEU A 368 -8.60 5.12 15.54
N GLU A 369 -9.23 4.79 16.67
CA GLU A 369 -9.50 3.41 17.06
C GLU A 369 -10.74 2.89 16.31
N LEU A 370 -10.49 2.13 15.25
CA LEU A 370 -11.54 1.58 14.40
C LEU A 370 -12.03 0.24 14.99
N ASN A 371 -13.00 0.34 15.90
CA ASN A 371 -13.55 -0.78 16.68
C ASN A 371 -14.67 -1.59 16.00
N ARG A 372 -14.93 -1.34 14.70
CA ARG A 372 -15.87 -2.08 13.83
C ARG A 372 -15.21 -2.30 12.47
N ARG A 373 -15.88 -3.00 11.54
CA ARG A 373 -15.39 -3.09 10.14
C ARG A 373 -15.48 -1.72 9.47
N PHE A 374 -14.37 -1.23 8.93
CA PHE A 374 -14.29 0.11 8.30
C PHE A 374 -13.43 0.10 7.04
N ALA A 375 -13.70 1.05 6.14
CA ALA A 375 -12.85 1.38 5.01
C ALA A 375 -12.40 2.85 5.16
N VAL A 376 -11.09 3.09 5.10
CA VAL A 376 -10.48 4.42 5.07
C VAL A 376 -10.10 4.70 3.62
N PHE A 377 -10.61 5.79 3.05
CA PHE A 377 -10.31 6.20 1.68
C PHE A 377 -9.64 7.57 1.69
N PHE A 378 -8.52 7.69 0.98
CA PHE A 378 -7.80 8.93 0.77
C PHE A 378 -8.10 9.47 -0.64
N PRO A 379 -9.15 10.29 -0.84
CA PRO A 379 -9.47 10.82 -2.17
C PRO A 379 -8.40 11.80 -2.67
N GLN A 380 -8.00 11.70 -3.95
CA GLN A 380 -7.28 12.66 -4.83
C GLN A 380 -6.58 13.89 -4.18
N PHE A 381 -5.83 13.70 -3.10
CA PHE A 381 -4.99 14.71 -2.48
C PHE A 381 -3.59 14.12 -2.33
N ASN A 382 -2.60 14.83 -2.87
CA ASN A 382 -1.24 14.30 -3.05
C ASN A 382 -0.48 14.02 -1.74
N LYS A 383 -0.88 14.62 -0.60
CA LYS A 383 -0.27 14.40 0.72
C LYS A 383 -1.30 14.62 1.85
N TRP A 384 -1.32 13.73 2.84
CA TRP A 384 -2.12 13.81 4.06
C TRP A 384 -1.21 13.98 5.29
N TYR A 385 -1.52 14.97 6.12
CA TYR A 385 -0.85 15.23 7.39
C TYR A 385 -1.76 14.80 8.54
N PHE A 386 -1.18 14.18 9.57
CA PHE A 386 -1.85 14.07 10.86
C PHE A 386 -1.75 15.41 11.59
N GLU A 387 -2.78 16.25 11.51
CA GLU A 387 -2.83 17.47 12.32
C GLU A 387 -3.18 17.13 13.79
N PRO A 388 -2.36 17.54 14.77
CA PRO A 388 -2.74 17.46 16.17
C PRO A 388 -3.90 18.42 16.44
N GLY A 389 -5.07 17.87 16.78
CA GLY A 389 -6.23 18.68 17.15
C GLY A 389 -5.98 19.55 18.38
N VAL A 390 -6.76 20.65 18.51
CA VAL A 390 -6.73 21.62 19.61
C VAL A 390 -6.65 20.91 20.98
N HIS A 391 -5.62 21.28 21.74
CA HIS A 391 -5.14 20.59 22.94
C HIS A 391 -6.15 20.48 24.10
N SER A 392 -6.27 19.26 24.65
CA SER A 392 -6.62 19.04 26.07
C SER A 392 -5.56 18.11 26.70
N ALA A 393 -5.28 18.32 28.00
CA ALA A 393 -4.00 18.07 28.68
C ALA A 393 -3.52 16.61 28.89
N TYR A 394 -3.90 15.64 28.05
CA TYR A 394 -3.48 14.24 28.22
C TYR A 394 -3.02 13.63 26.89
N ARG A 395 -1.91 12.86 26.94
CA ARG A 395 -1.13 12.29 25.82
C ARG A 395 -2.00 11.64 24.72
N ARG A 396 -1.65 11.87 23.45
CA ARG A 396 -2.42 11.48 22.26
C ARG A 396 -1.46 11.22 21.08
N THR A 397 -1.29 9.97 20.68
CA THR A 397 -0.46 9.52 19.54
C THR A 397 -1.32 9.38 18.28
N THR A 398 -1.04 10.15 17.23
CA THR A 398 -1.82 10.19 15.99
C THR A 398 -1.57 8.97 15.08
N THR A 399 -2.00 7.79 15.52
CA THR A 399 -1.85 6.50 14.79
C THR A 399 -3.20 6.01 14.25
N LEU A 400 -3.20 5.34 13.09
CA LEU A 400 -4.34 4.54 12.63
C LEU A 400 -4.31 3.17 13.33
N SER A 401 -5.17 2.99 14.32
CA SER A 401 -5.25 1.75 15.12
C SER A 401 -6.43 0.88 14.71
N PHE A 402 -6.16 -0.32 14.23
CA PHE A 402 -7.16 -1.25 13.71
C PHE A 402 -7.32 -2.48 14.63
N LEU A 403 -8.41 -2.51 15.40
CA LEU A 403 -8.73 -3.62 16.32
C LEU A 403 -9.74 -4.63 15.73
N LYS A 404 -10.34 -4.30 14.58
CA LYS A 404 -11.22 -5.16 13.78
C LYS A 404 -10.78 -5.13 12.31
N GLU A 405 -11.31 -6.06 11.51
CA GLU A 405 -11.05 -6.17 10.08
C GLU A 405 -11.28 -4.83 9.36
N SER A 406 -10.25 -4.32 8.69
CA SER A 406 -10.23 -2.96 8.14
C SER A 406 -9.59 -2.88 6.77
N TYR A 407 -10.03 -1.90 5.97
CA TYR A 407 -9.50 -1.60 4.64
C TYR A 407 -8.95 -0.18 4.59
N VAL A 408 -7.82 0.01 3.93
CA VAL A 408 -7.16 1.30 3.68
C VAL A 408 -6.91 1.39 2.18
N LEU A 409 -7.53 2.34 1.51
CA LEU A 409 -7.44 2.47 0.05
C LEU A 409 -6.97 3.88 -0.28
N GLY A 410 -5.81 3.96 -0.91
CA GLY A 410 -5.23 5.16 -1.49
C GLY A 410 -5.15 5.00 -3.00
N ASP A 411 -5.46 6.06 -3.71
CA ASP A 411 -5.21 6.20 -5.15
C ASP A 411 -3.92 7.04 -5.27
N ASP A 412 -2.77 6.42 -4.99
CA ASP A 412 -1.45 7.05 -4.78
C ASP A 412 -1.40 8.04 -3.60
N ALA A 413 -2.06 7.71 -2.49
CA ALA A 413 -2.15 8.59 -1.35
C ALA A 413 -0.89 8.51 -0.46
N THR A 414 -0.24 9.65 -0.22
CA THR A 414 0.85 9.75 0.78
C THR A 414 0.32 10.13 2.16
N VAL A 415 0.63 9.33 3.17
CA VAL A 415 0.33 9.56 4.59
C VAL A 415 1.62 9.84 5.35
N LEU A 416 1.74 11.04 5.91
CA LEU A 416 2.95 11.49 6.62
C LEU A 416 2.72 11.47 8.15
N GLY A 417 3.49 10.64 8.87
CA GLY A 417 3.54 10.50 10.33
C GLY A 417 4.34 11.61 11.05
N GLY A 418 4.50 12.77 10.42
CA GLY A 418 5.26 13.90 10.95
C GLY A 418 5.43 15.02 9.92
N VAL A 419 6.61 15.63 9.88
CA VAL A 419 6.89 16.82 9.06
C VAL A 419 8.12 16.60 8.18
N GLU A 420 8.00 16.92 6.89
CA GLU A 420 9.12 16.96 5.96
C GLU A 420 9.85 18.30 6.09
N LEU A 421 11.12 18.27 6.48
CA LEU A 421 12.01 19.44 6.43
C LEU A 421 12.63 19.48 5.02
N GLY A 422 11.83 19.92 4.04
CA GLY A 422 12.23 19.91 2.63
C GLY A 422 13.46 20.78 2.35
N THR A 423 14.27 20.42 1.34
CA THR A 423 15.53 21.13 1.03
C THR A 423 15.35 22.62 0.72
N GLY A 424 14.16 23.03 0.25
CA GLY A 424 13.80 24.43 0.01
C GLY A 424 13.56 25.25 1.28
N SER A 425 13.41 24.63 2.46
CA SER A 425 13.28 25.33 3.74
C SER A 425 14.61 25.46 4.49
N TRP A 426 15.70 24.92 3.94
CA TRP A 426 16.99 24.91 4.60
C TRP A 426 17.72 26.24 4.41
N VAL A 427 18.21 26.79 5.52
CA VAL A 427 19.07 27.97 5.55
C VAL A 427 20.50 27.50 5.79
N SER A 428 21.45 27.97 4.98
CA SER A 428 22.87 27.72 5.23
C SER A 428 23.34 28.59 6.40
N GLU A 429 23.90 27.95 7.43
CA GLU A 429 24.46 28.62 8.61
C GLU A 429 25.98 28.87 8.48
N GLY A 430 26.57 28.42 7.36
CA GLY A 430 28.00 28.54 7.07
C GLY A 430 28.74 27.19 7.10
N GLU A 431 30.06 27.28 6.98
CA GLU A 431 30.97 26.14 7.04
C GLU A 431 31.87 26.24 8.28
N PHE A 432 31.91 25.18 9.08
CA PHE A 432 32.64 25.11 10.34
C PHE A 432 33.45 23.81 10.39
N ASN A 433 34.76 23.88 10.60
CA ASN A 433 35.64 22.70 10.60
C ASN A 433 35.50 21.80 9.35
N GLY A 434 35.19 22.38 8.19
CA GLY A 434 34.92 21.66 6.94
C GLY A 434 33.51 21.07 6.83
N LEU A 435 32.62 21.35 7.78
CA LEU A 435 31.22 20.89 7.80
C LEU A 435 30.30 22.01 7.36
N LYS A 436 29.49 21.73 6.33
CA LYS A 436 28.39 22.62 5.95
C LYS A 436 27.23 22.41 6.90
N VAL A 437 26.86 23.46 7.63
CA VAL A 437 25.77 23.43 8.60
C VAL A 437 24.55 24.12 8.00
N PHE A 438 23.40 23.49 8.22
CA PHE A 438 22.10 23.97 7.78
C PHE A 438 21.17 24.12 8.99
N SER A 439 20.17 24.99 8.87
CA SER A 439 19.04 25.02 9.77
C SER A 439 17.71 24.95 9.02
N ALA A 440 16.68 24.41 9.64
CA ALA A 440 15.32 24.42 9.13
C ALA A 440 14.33 24.73 10.26
N LEU A 441 13.28 25.50 9.96
CA LEU A 441 12.22 25.76 10.92
C LEU A 441 11.40 24.49 11.16
N TYR A 442 11.07 24.25 12.42
CA TYR A 442 10.16 23.20 12.85
C TYR A 442 9.29 23.76 13.97
N ASP A 443 7.97 23.76 13.78
CA ASP A 443 7.04 24.17 14.82
C ASP A 443 6.92 23.05 15.86
N TYR A 444 7.47 23.27 17.06
CA TYR A 444 7.39 22.27 18.11
C TYR A 444 6.00 22.19 18.73
N ASP A 445 5.19 23.25 18.66
CA ASP A 445 3.91 23.30 19.37
C ASP A 445 2.93 22.27 18.82
N SER A 446 3.09 21.87 17.55
CA SER A 446 2.34 20.77 16.94
C SER A 446 2.84 19.37 17.35
N ASN A 447 4.00 19.22 17.99
CA ASN A 447 4.50 17.87 18.31
C ASN A 447 3.56 17.18 19.32
N PRO A 448 3.17 15.90 19.14
CA PRO A 448 2.30 15.21 20.09
C PRO A 448 2.95 14.95 21.46
N GLU A 449 4.27 14.92 21.55
CA GLU A 449 5.01 14.65 22.78
C GLU A 449 5.27 15.92 23.62
N ALA A 450 4.71 15.96 24.84
CA ALA A 450 4.82 17.11 25.74
C ALA A 450 6.28 17.47 26.12
N ALA A 451 7.17 16.47 26.19
CA ALA A 451 8.58 16.70 26.50
C ALA A 451 9.31 17.45 25.37
N ILE A 452 8.92 17.21 24.11
CA ILE A 452 9.44 17.97 22.96
C ILE A 452 8.88 19.40 22.98
N ARG A 453 7.56 19.54 23.21
CA ARG A 453 6.91 20.87 23.29
C ARG A 453 7.47 21.77 24.38
N ASN A 454 7.88 21.19 25.51
CA ASN A 454 8.43 21.95 26.64
C ASN A 454 9.97 22.02 26.61
N GLY A 455 10.62 21.55 25.53
CA GLY A 455 12.06 21.65 25.34
C GLY A 455 12.92 20.71 26.21
N THR A 456 12.34 19.75 26.91
CA THR A 456 13.09 18.78 27.75
C THR A 456 13.56 17.55 26.98
N LYS A 457 13.09 17.38 25.74
CA LYS A 457 13.48 16.30 24.83
C LYS A 457 13.64 16.81 23.40
N GLN A 458 14.60 16.25 22.68
CA GLN A 458 14.83 16.54 21.26
C GLN A 458 13.84 15.76 20.37
N PRO A 459 13.41 16.32 19.22
CA PRO A 459 12.55 15.62 18.26
C PRO A 459 13.28 14.47 17.56
N PHE A 460 12.53 13.48 17.09
CA PHE A 460 13.09 12.36 16.34
C PHE A 460 13.26 12.76 14.88
N LEU A 461 14.51 12.79 14.41
CA LEU A 461 14.81 13.03 13.00
C LEU A 461 15.11 11.71 12.29
N ALA A 462 14.63 11.59 11.06
CA ALA A 462 14.88 10.45 10.20
C ALA A 462 15.16 10.90 8.76
N VAL A 463 15.87 10.06 8.01
CA VAL A 463 16.48 10.43 6.74
C VAL A 463 15.98 9.51 5.63
N ARG A 464 15.54 10.10 4.51
CA ARG A 464 15.31 9.36 3.26
C ARG A 464 16.54 9.46 2.38
N VAL A 465 17.12 8.32 2.08
CA VAL A 465 18.21 8.23 1.12
C VAL A 465 17.64 8.40 -0.30
N PRO A 466 18.20 9.28 -1.15
CA PRO A 466 17.81 9.37 -2.54
C PRO A 466 18.11 8.08 -3.30
N ASP A 467 17.21 7.63 -4.18
CA ASP A 467 17.33 6.35 -4.92
C ASP A 467 18.63 6.26 -5.76
N ALA A 468 19.24 7.39 -6.12
CA ALA A 468 20.52 7.43 -6.87
C ALA A 468 21.75 7.10 -6.01
N LYS A 469 21.63 7.09 -4.68
CA LYS A 469 22.73 6.75 -3.78
C LYS A 469 22.90 5.22 -3.72
N ARG A 470 24.08 4.77 -3.27
CA ARG A 470 24.42 3.33 -3.20
C ARG A 470 24.80 2.88 -1.78
N ASN A 471 24.40 3.66 -0.78
CA ASN A 471 24.68 3.40 0.63
C ASN A 471 23.36 3.27 1.39
N SER A 472 23.39 2.58 2.52
CA SER A 472 22.24 2.49 3.43
C SER A 472 22.03 3.78 4.22
N VAL A 473 20.86 3.90 4.87
CA VAL A 473 20.51 5.03 5.74
C VAL A 473 21.52 5.26 6.86
N ASN A 474 22.26 4.23 7.29
CA ASN A 474 23.30 4.38 8.32
C ASN A 474 24.47 5.25 7.89
N SER A 475 24.70 5.43 6.59
CA SER A 475 25.69 6.39 6.08
C SER A 475 25.21 7.84 6.14
N TYR A 476 23.90 8.04 6.38
CA TYR A 476 23.24 9.35 6.40
C TYR A 476 22.57 9.67 7.75
N ALA A 477 22.46 8.69 8.65
CA ALA A 477 21.75 8.81 9.91
C ALA A 477 22.37 9.89 10.81
N LEU A 478 21.55 10.86 11.22
CA LEU A 478 21.98 11.96 12.06
C LEU A 478 21.96 11.58 13.55
N LYS A 479 23.02 11.96 14.26
CA LYS A 479 23.18 11.79 15.70
C LYS A 479 22.67 13.02 16.44
N ASN A 480 21.83 12.82 17.45
CA ASN A 480 21.44 13.91 18.33
C ASN A 480 22.65 14.35 19.18
N VAL A 481 22.91 15.65 19.23
CA VAL A 481 23.91 16.27 20.08
C VAL A 481 23.24 17.26 21.05
N ASP A 482 24.01 17.84 21.97
CA ASP A 482 23.52 18.65 23.08
C ASP A 482 23.49 20.17 22.81
N SER A 483 24.12 20.64 21.73
CA SER A 483 24.20 22.05 21.39
C SER A 483 24.45 22.31 19.90
N ILE A 484 24.19 23.54 19.46
CA ILE A 484 24.55 24.02 18.10
C ILE A 484 26.06 23.92 17.87
N GLU A 485 26.88 24.17 18.90
CA GLU A 485 28.35 24.11 18.76
C GLU A 485 28.83 22.67 18.53
N SER A 486 28.17 21.69 19.13
CA SER A 486 28.39 20.27 18.86
C SER A 486 28.02 19.91 17.41
N VAL A 487 26.98 20.54 16.83
CA VAL A 487 26.61 20.34 15.42
C VAL A 487 27.71 20.84 14.47
N LYS A 488 28.40 21.92 14.81
CA LYS A 488 29.49 22.51 13.99
C LYS A 488 30.80 21.70 14.01
N SER A 489 30.91 20.71 14.88
CA SER A 489 32.14 19.93 15.08
C SER A 489 31.95 18.42 14.91
N THR A 490 30.71 17.92 14.93
CA THR A 490 30.40 16.49 14.84
C THR A 490 29.73 16.16 13.52
N GLU A 491 30.33 15.31 12.69
CA GLU A 491 29.74 14.86 11.42
C GLU A 491 28.41 14.12 11.62
N TYR A 492 27.46 14.32 10.69
CA TYR A 492 26.15 13.69 10.69
C TYR A 492 25.45 13.87 12.03
N SER A 493 25.29 15.12 12.47
CA SER A 493 24.65 15.44 13.74
C SER A 493 23.56 16.48 13.60
N TYR A 494 22.68 16.53 14.60
CA TYR A 494 21.63 17.53 14.70
C TYR A 494 21.35 17.97 16.14
N TYR A 495 20.86 19.20 16.26
CA TYR A 495 20.33 19.78 17.49
C TYR A 495 19.13 20.67 17.16
N TYR A 496 18.03 20.48 17.87
CA TYR A 496 16.86 21.33 17.82
C TYR A 496 16.92 22.38 18.92
N GLU A 497 16.98 23.65 18.52
CA GLU A 497 16.94 24.79 19.42
C GLU A 497 15.49 25.24 19.63
N HIS A 498 14.96 24.96 20.81
CA HIS A 498 13.57 25.25 21.18
C HIS A 498 13.25 26.75 21.15
N ALA A 499 14.18 27.60 21.57
CA ALA A 499 14.00 29.05 21.64
C ALA A 499 13.79 29.72 20.26
N THR A 500 14.38 29.16 19.21
CA THR A 500 14.32 29.72 17.84
C THR A 500 13.49 28.87 16.89
N MET A 501 12.97 27.74 17.35
CA MET A 501 12.19 26.78 16.55
C MET A 501 12.97 26.22 15.36
N LYS A 502 14.29 26.01 15.52
CA LYS A 502 15.18 25.59 14.43
C LYS A 502 15.87 24.26 14.72
N ALA A 503 15.80 23.34 13.77
CA ALA A 503 16.66 22.17 13.71
C ALA A 503 17.94 22.52 12.97
N TYR A 504 19.08 22.50 13.67
CA TYR A 504 20.42 22.64 13.12
C TYR A 504 20.99 21.26 12.79
N PHE A 505 21.60 21.07 11.63
CA PHE A 505 22.16 19.77 11.20
C PHE A 505 23.28 19.91 10.16
N ASN A 506 24.05 18.84 9.97
CA ASN A 506 25.06 18.73 8.89
C ASN A 506 25.11 17.31 8.30
N TRP A 507 25.60 17.19 7.05
CA TRP A 507 25.73 15.91 6.30
C TRP A 507 27.19 15.44 6.18
N GLY A 508 28.03 15.76 7.16
CA GLY A 508 29.47 15.47 7.12
C GLY A 508 30.23 16.26 6.05
N LYS A 509 31.53 16.00 5.93
CA LYS A 509 32.44 16.76 5.03
C LYS A 509 32.19 16.52 3.53
N GLY A 510 31.56 15.40 3.17
CA GLY A 510 31.23 15.07 1.79
C GLY A 510 30.01 15.82 1.24
N ASN A 511 29.16 16.38 2.12
CA ASN A 511 27.91 17.06 1.80
C ASN A 511 26.98 16.23 0.88
N ASP A 512 26.70 14.99 1.29
CA ASP A 512 25.71 14.16 0.61
C ASP A 512 24.30 14.46 1.14
N ASN A 513 23.64 15.45 0.54
CA ASN A 513 22.28 15.82 0.92
C ASN A 513 21.30 14.64 0.74
N ALA A 514 20.45 14.45 1.75
CA ALA A 514 19.33 13.52 1.78
C ALA A 514 18.06 14.26 2.22
N TYR A 515 16.88 13.64 2.14
CA TYR A 515 15.66 14.29 2.63
C TYR A 515 15.52 14.05 4.14
N LEU A 516 15.12 15.09 4.87
CA LEU A 516 15.04 15.07 6.33
C LEU A 516 13.58 15.17 6.79
N TYR A 517 13.21 14.33 7.75
CA TYR A 517 11.87 14.27 8.31
C TYR A 517 11.92 14.35 9.84
N VAL A 518 11.01 15.11 10.43
CA VAL A 518 10.68 15.02 11.86
C VAL A 518 9.58 14.00 12.02
N CYS A 519 9.84 12.95 12.80
CA CYS A 519 8.90 11.86 13.06
C CYS A 519 8.10 12.14 14.33
N GLU A 520 6.78 12.22 14.20
CA GLU A 520 5.89 12.63 15.31
C GLU A 520 5.03 11.47 15.81
N VAL A 521 4.74 10.51 14.95
CA VAL A 521 3.89 9.35 15.22
C VAL A 521 4.75 8.10 15.46
N ASP A 522 4.38 7.24 16.41
CA ASP A 522 5.11 5.99 16.68
C ASP A 522 5.00 4.99 15.53
N ASN A 523 3.78 4.60 15.17
CA ASN A 523 3.46 3.82 13.98
C ASN A 523 2.38 4.53 13.16
N ILE A 524 2.46 4.54 11.84
CA ILE A 524 1.40 5.14 11.00
C ILE A 524 0.20 4.20 10.95
N ILE A 525 0.47 2.93 10.67
CA ILE A 525 -0.50 1.84 10.79
C ILE A 525 -0.11 0.98 11.99
N LYS A 526 -1.07 0.74 12.88
CA LYS A 526 -0.99 -0.29 13.92
C LYS A 526 -2.24 -1.16 13.84
N ALA A 527 -2.09 -2.45 13.55
CA ALA A 527 -3.21 -3.38 13.45
C ALA A 527 -3.00 -4.59 14.34
N GLU A 528 -4.06 -4.99 15.05
CA GLU A 528 -4.11 -6.27 15.77
C GLU A 528 -5.06 -7.25 15.08
N SER A 529 -5.72 -6.82 14.00
CA SER A 529 -6.73 -7.58 13.25
C SER A 529 -6.38 -7.68 11.77
N THR A 530 -7.28 -8.30 10.98
CA THR A 530 -7.15 -8.34 9.53
C THR A 530 -7.07 -6.92 8.97
N ILE A 531 -6.10 -6.67 8.10
CA ILE A 531 -5.93 -5.36 7.45
C ILE A 531 -5.62 -5.56 5.98
N TYR A 532 -6.21 -4.71 5.15
CA TYR A 532 -5.88 -4.59 3.75
C TYR A 532 -5.54 -3.14 3.44
N ALA A 533 -4.42 -2.91 2.78
CA ALA A 533 -4.02 -1.61 2.29
C ALA A 533 -3.67 -1.69 0.80
N ALA A 534 -4.09 -0.70 0.01
CA ALA A 534 -3.68 -0.60 -1.39
C ALA A 534 -3.40 0.84 -1.82
N GLY A 535 -2.39 1.06 -2.65
CA GLY A 535 -2.06 2.35 -3.29
C GLY A 535 -1.74 3.48 -2.30
N CYS A 536 -1.10 3.14 -1.17
CA CYS A 536 -0.78 4.06 -0.09
C CYS A 536 0.72 4.13 0.17
N GLU A 537 1.22 5.33 0.43
CA GLU A 537 2.61 5.65 0.69
C GLU A 537 2.74 6.19 2.13
N PHE A 538 3.43 5.48 3.02
CA PHE A 538 3.51 5.81 4.45
C PHE A 538 4.90 6.36 4.81
N TYR A 539 5.00 7.57 5.37
CA TYR A 539 6.30 8.20 5.64
C TYR A 539 6.48 8.74 7.05
N ALA A 540 7.71 8.69 7.57
CA ALA A 540 8.17 9.41 8.76
C ALA A 540 7.53 8.96 10.10
N SER A 541 7.84 7.73 10.54
CA SER A 541 7.45 7.20 11.85
C SER A 541 8.62 7.15 12.85
N LYS A 542 8.34 7.26 14.15
CA LYS A 542 9.35 7.11 15.22
C LYS A 542 9.78 5.65 15.39
N SER A 543 8.85 4.72 15.21
CA SER A 543 9.05 3.26 15.19
C SER A 543 8.70 2.70 13.81
N ASP A 544 8.18 1.47 13.74
CA ASP A 544 7.74 0.81 12.51
C ASP A 544 6.67 1.64 11.80
N THR A 545 6.78 1.80 10.49
CA THR A 545 5.80 2.58 9.75
C THR A 545 4.46 1.85 9.69
N VAL A 546 4.52 0.54 9.43
CA VAL A 546 3.40 -0.39 9.48
C VAL A 546 3.72 -1.47 10.50
N LYS A 547 2.88 -1.59 11.52
CA LYS A 547 2.95 -2.64 12.53
C LYS A 547 1.65 -3.46 12.53
N VAL A 548 1.74 -4.74 12.24
CA VAL A 548 0.63 -5.69 12.36
C VAL A 548 1.04 -6.78 13.35
N GLU A 549 0.41 -6.81 14.53
CA GLU A 549 0.80 -7.71 15.60
C GLU A 549 -0.41 -8.10 16.46
N PRO A 550 -1.17 -9.14 16.06
CA PRO A 550 -2.07 -9.82 16.97
C PRO A 550 -1.29 -10.45 18.14
N ALA A 551 -1.92 -10.49 19.32
CA ALA A 551 -1.30 -11.06 20.53
C ALA A 551 -0.89 -12.54 20.40
N ASN A 552 -1.57 -13.31 19.54
CA ASN A 552 -1.25 -14.71 19.24
C ASN A 552 -1.51 -14.99 17.76
N TYR A 553 -0.82 -15.98 17.20
CA TYR A 553 -1.07 -16.43 15.83
C TYR A 553 -2.54 -16.78 15.59
N ASN A 554 -3.09 -16.28 14.48
CA ASN A 554 -4.48 -16.52 14.10
C ASN A 554 -4.64 -16.65 12.59
N ALA A 555 -4.77 -17.88 12.11
CA ALA A 555 -4.98 -18.22 10.69
C ALA A 555 -6.30 -17.70 10.08
N SER A 556 -7.22 -17.15 10.88
CA SER A 556 -8.44 -16.46 10.38
C SER A 556 -8.23 -14.96 10.15
N ARG A 557 -7.04 -14.43 10.48
CA ARG A 557 -6.67 -13.05 10.23
C ARG A 557 -5.63 -12.97 9.12
N PHE A 558 -5.60 -11.85 8.43
CA PHE A 558 -4.71 -11.67 7.29
C PHE A 558 -4.25 -10.21 7.14
N ALA A 559 -3.01 -10.00 6.71
CA ALA A 559 -2.48 -8.67 6.40
C ALA A 559 -2.09 -8.57 4.93
N GLY A 560 -2.79 -7.73 4.15
CA GLY A 560 -2.53 -7.54 2.73
C GLY A 560 -2.11 -6.12 2.39
N PHE A 561 -0.98 -5.94 1.70
CA PHE A 561 -0.46 -4.65 1.23
C PHE A 561 -0.17 -4.72 -0.27
N TYR A 562 -0.84 -3.89 -1.07
CA TYR A 562 -0.77 -3.92 -2.54
C TYR A 562 -0.37 -2.56 -3.07
N GLN A 563 0.75 -2.45 -3.78
CA GLN A 563 1.22 -1.16 -4.29
C GLN A 563 1.34 -0.13 -3.16
N CYS A 564 1.78 -0.58 -1.98
CA CYS A 564 1.98 0.29 -0.84
C CYS A 564 3.46 0.63 -0.71
N GLY A 565 3.79 1.89 -0.49
CA GLY A 565 5.13 2.29 -0.10
C GLY A 565 5.22 2.58 1.39
N SER A 566 6.39 2.32 1.93
CA SER A 566 6.80 2.71 3.26
C SER A 566 8.17 3.36 3.15
N GLY A 567 8.30 4.54 3.74
CA GLY A 567 9.49 5.37 3.61
C GLY A 567 9.87 6.05 4.91
N VAL A 568 11.08 5.75 5.38
CA VAL A 568 11.73 6.40 6.53
C VAL A 568 11.08 6.13 7.89
N SER A 569 11.88 5.59 8.80
CA SER A 569 11.59 5.57 10.23
C SER A 569 12.80 5.99 11.07
N ALA A 570 12.56 6.61 12.22
CA ALA A 570 13.61 6.98 13.20
C ALA A 570 14.01 5.82 14.14
N GLY A 571 13.33 4.67 14.03
CA GLY A 571 13.32 3.56 14.97
C GLY A 571 12.53 2.37 14.46
N GLY A 572 12.20 1.46 15.39
CA GLY A 572 11.42 0.26 15.12
C GLY A 572 12.25 -0.98 14.74
N SER A 573 11.53 -2.05 14.45
CA SER A 573 12.01 -3.34 13.94
C SER A 573 12.02 -3.39 12.41
N GLY A 574 11.07 -2.74 11.74
CA GLY A 574 11.08 -2.65 10.27
C GLY A 574 10.06 -1.70 9.66
N ALA A 575 10.06 -1.57 8.34
CA ALA A 575 9.06 -0.79 7.61
C ALA A 575 7.68 -1.42 7.72
N PHE A 576 7.62 -2.71 7.39
CA PHE A 576 6.48 -3.59 7.56
C PHE A 576 6.87 -4.63 8.60
N ALA A 577 6.53 -4.37 9.86
CA ALA A 577 6.67 -5.30 10.96
C ALA A 577 5.38 -6.11 11.09
N ILE A 578 5.35 -7.34 10.56
CA ILE A 578 4.16 -8.18 10.47
C ILE A 578 4.39 -9.48 11.25
N ASN A 579 3.68 -9.62 12.35
CA ASN A 579 3.90 -10.65 13.35
C ASN A 579 2.63 -11.47 13.59
N ASN A 580 2.76 -12.76 13.91
CA ASN A 580 1.64 -13.62 14.35
C ASN A 580 0.43 -13.65 13.38
N ILE A 581 0.65 -13.48 12.08
CA ILE A 581 -0.44 -13.41 11.09
C ILE A 581 0.05 -13.80 9.71
N ASP A 582 -0.82 -14.41 8.92
CA ASP A 582 -0.54 -14.65 7.51
C ASP A 582 -0.65 -13.34 6.72
N SER A 583 0.18 -13.18 5.69
CA SER A 583 0.28 -11.90 5.00
C SER A 583 0.72 -12.00 3.55
N GLU A 584 0.38 -10.96 2.78
CA GLU A 584 0.99 -10.71 1.49
C GLU A 584 1.32 -9.22 1.28
N CYS A 585 2.50 -8.97 0.73
CA CYS A 585 2.97 -7.68 0.27
C CYS A 585 3.29 -7.81 -1.22
N ILE A 586 2.54 -7.13 -2.08
CA ILE A 586 2.65 -7.23 -3.52
C ILE A 586 2.94 -5.85 -4.11
N MET A 587 3.92 -5.75 -5.01
CA MET A 587 4.31 -4.49 -5.68
C MET A 587 4.56 -3.33 -4.70
N SER A 588 5.01 -3.65 -3.48
CA SER A 588 5.13 -2.70 -2.38
C SER A 588 6.60 -2.30 -2.15
N THR A 589 6.83 -1.14 -1.56
CA THR A 589 8.20 -0.62 -1.33
C THR A 589 8.49 -0.37 0.15
N ALA A 590 9.71 -0.67 0.60
CA ALA A 590 10.20 -0.41 1.95
C ALA A 590 11.58 0.26 1.89
N LYS A 591 11.64 1.56 2.18
CA LYS A 591 12.82 2.38 1.87
C LYS A 591 13.32 3.24 3.03
N SER A 592 14.63 3.19 3.27
CA SER A 592 15.35 4.08 4.23
C SER A 592 14.87 3.97 5.68
N HIS A 593 14.46 2.80 6.13
CA HIS A 593 14.09 2.56 7.52
C HIS A 593 15.33 2.36 8.37
N LYS A 594 15.30 2.78 9.64
CA LYS A 594 16.45 2.63 10.54
C LYS A 594 16.82 1.15 10.78
N ASN A 595 15.85 0.26 10.67
CA ASN A 595 16.03 -1.17 10.86
C ASN A 595 15.71 -1.89 9.54
N ASP A 596 14.93 -2.97 9.56
CA ASP A 596 14.67 -3.78 8.37
C ASP A 596 13.66 -3.12 7.40
N GLY A 597 13.66 -3.58 6.15
CA GLY A 597 12.57 -3.28 5.21
C GLY A 597 11.31 -4.06 5.55
N PHE A 598 11.31 -5.36 5.24
CA PHE A 598 10.23 -6.26 5.60
C PHE A 598 10.68 -7.16 6.75
N ASN A 599 9.96 -7.15 7.88
CA ASN A 599 10.34 -7.90 9.07
C ASN A 599 9.14 -8.72 9.57
N TYR A 600 9.36 -10.03 9.67
CA TYR A 600 8.34 -10.99 10.12
C TYR A 600 8.83 -11.77 11.33
N HIS A 601 8.01 -11.79 12.39
CA HIS A 601 8.27 -12.57 13.60
C HIS A 601 7.12 -13.53 13.93
N TYR A 602 7.51 -14.65 14.57
CA TYR A 602 6.62 -15.70 15.07
C TYR A 602 5.83 -16.46 13.99
N ALA A 603 4.96 -17.39 14.39
CA ALA A 603 4.23 -18.23 13.45
C ALA A 603 3.37 -17.40 12.45
N GLY A 604 3.43 -17.79 11.17
CA GLY A 604 2.65 -17.20 10.07
C GLY A 604 3.29 -17.47 8.71
N THR A 605 2.48 -17.42 7.66
CA THR A 605 2.93 -17.53 6.26
C THR A 605 2.90 -16.16 5.58
N SER A 606 3.99 -15.80 4.89
CA SER A 606 4.09 -14.52 4.18
C SER A 606 4.42 -14.69 2.70
N LEU A 607 3.87 -13.81 1.86
CA LEU A 607 4.24 -13.65 0.46
C LEU A 607 4.76 -12.22 0.22
N ILE A 608 5.99 -12.07 -0.25
CA ILE A 608 6.56 -10.80 -0.69
C ILE A 608 6.81 -10.93 -2.18
N LYS A 609 6.03 -10.23 -3.01
CA LYS A 609 6.06 -10.42 -4.45
C LYS A 609 6.22 -9.10 -5.21
N ASP A 610 7.16 -9.06 -6.14
CA ASP A 610 7.41 -7.92 -7.03
C ASP A 610 7.66 -6.61 -6.24
N CYS A 611 8.21 -6.73 -5.03
CA CYS A 611 8.46 -5.61 -4.12
C CYS A 611 9.87 -5.03 -4.30
N VAL A 612 10.09 -3.86 -3.70
CA VAL A 612 11.43 -3.24 -3.60
C VAL A 612 11.74 -2.91 -2.14
N THR A 613 12.89 -3.34 -1.65
CA THR A 613 13.37 -2.96 -0.32
C THR A 613 14.78 -2.37 -0.44
N SER A 614 14.98 -1.15 0.06
CA SER A 614 16.25 -0.46 -0.18
C SER A 614 16.68 0.52 0.89
N HIS A 615 18.00 0.71 1.00
CA HIS A 615 18.63 1.68 1.89
C HIS A 615 18.33 1.49 3.38
N ASN A 616 17.87 0.32 3.81
CA ASN A 616 17.49 0.08 5.19
C ASN A 616 18.72 -0.07 6.09
N GLY A 617 18.57 0.30 7.35
CA GLY A 617 19.65 0.40 8.33
C GLY A 617 20.05 -0.95 8.92
N ASP A 618 19.28 -2.00 8.66
CA ASP A 618 19.66 -3.38 8.94
C ASP A 618 19.43 -4.26 7.69
N ASP A 619 18.54 -5.26 7.73
CA ASP A 619 18.31 -6.18 6.63
C ASP A 619 17.25 -5.67 5.63
N GLY A 620 17.32 -6.10 4.38
CA GLY A 620 16.25 -5.81 3.41
C GLY A 620 14.95 -6.53 3.76
N ILE A 621 15.09 -7.82 4.10
CA ILE A 621 14.02 -8.74 4.48
C ILE A 621 14.53 -9.64 5.61
N SER A 622 13.71 -9.85 6.63
CA SER A 622 14.01 -10.77 7.72
C SER A 622 12.76 -11.57 8.10
N HIS A 623 12.95 -12.87 8.29
CA HIS A 623 11.90 -13.79 8.76
C HIS A 623 12.45 -14.54 9.96
N HIS A 624 11.71 -14.58 11.05
CA HIS A 624 12.19 -15.11 12.32
C HIS A 624 11.21 -16.10 12.98
N GLU A 625 11.69 -16.84 13.98
CA GLU A 625 10.90 -17.67 14.93
C GLU A 625 9.84 -18.57 14.29
N GLY A 626 10.24 -19.38 13.30
CA GLY A 626 9.36 -20.38 12.68
C GLY A 626 8.40 -19.84 11.61
N CYS A 627 8.58 -18.59 11.18
CA CYS A 627 7.90 -18.04 10.01
C CYS A 627 8.08 -18.93 8.76
N GLU A 628 7.05 -18.99 7.91
CA GLU A 628 7.18 -19.47 6.53
C GLU A 628 7.06 -18.28 5.56
N GLY A 629 7.97 -18.19 4.58
CA GLY A 629 8.04 -17.01 3.70
C GLY A 629 8.29 -17.36 2.23
N TYR A 630 7.60 -16.66 1.33
CA TYR A 630 7.82 -16.74 -0.11
C TYR A 630 8.21 -15.36 -0.63
N VAL A 631 9.41 -15.24 -1.18
CA VAL A 631 9.97 -13.99 -1.70
C VAL A 631 10.18 -14.14 -3.20
N VAL A 632 9.45 -13.38 -4.01
CA VAL A 632 9.34 -13.63 -5.45
C VAL A 632 9.53 -12.33 -6.23
N GLY A 633 10.55 -12.26 -7.09
CA GLY A 633 10.78 -11.10 -7.97
C GLY A 633 11.11 -9.81 -7.23
N VAL A 634 11.79 -9.89 -6.08
CA VAL A 634 12.04 -8.74 -5.20
C VAL A 634 13.43 -8.14 -5.45
N ASP A 635 13.49 -6.82 -5.60
CA ASP A 635 14.75 -6.04 -5.63
C ASP A 635 15.14 -5.61 -4.21
N ILE A 636 16.36 -5.97 -3.80
CA ILE A 636 16.87 -5.80 -2.45
C ILE A 636 18.19 -5.02 -2.51
N LEU A 637 18.11 -3.71 -2.32
CA LEU A 637 19.17 -2.80 -2.75
C LEU A 637 19.76 -1.98 -1.60
N TYR A 638 21.07 -2.06 -1.41
CA TYR A 638 21.83 -1.13 -0.55
C TYR A 638 21.43 -1.14 0.94
N ASN A 639 20.96 -2.28 1.47
CA ASN A 639 20.64 -2.46 2.90
C ASN A 639 21.91 -2.74 3.72
N TYR A 640 22.01 -2.19 4.93
CA TYR A 640 23.27 -2.12 5.68
C TYR A 640 23.84 -3.48 6.12
N ALA A 641 22.99 -4.34 6.68
CA ALA A 641 23.40 -5.66 7.12
C ALA A 641 23.31 -6.62 5.95
N ALA A 642 22.20 -7.30 5.70
CA ALA A 642 22.07 -8.27 4.63
C ALA A 642 20.89 -7.96 3.68
N ALA A 643 20.86 -8.71 2.58
CA ALA A 643 19.77 -8.61 1.63
C ALA A 643 18.50 -9.27 2.21
N SER A 644 18.56 -10.59 2.45
CA SER A 644 17.49 -11.34 3.10
C SER A 644 18.09 -12.30 4.12
N VAL A 645 17.49 -12.36 5.30
CA VAL A 645 17.95 -13.17 6.44
C VAL A 645 16.79 -13.95 7.07
N PRO A 646 16.50 -15.17 6.58
CA PRO A 646 15.76 -16.15 7.35
C PRO A 646 16.55 -16.57 8.60
N ALA A 647 15.91 -16.52 9.76
CA ALA A 647 16.53 -16.76 11.05
C ALA A 647 15.66 -17.58 12.01
N PHE A 648 16.30 -18.22 12.99
CA PHE A 648 15.70 -18.79 14.21
C PHE A 648 14.46 -19.66 13.96
N GLY A 649 14.54 -20.64 13.05
CA GLY A 649 13.45 -21.57 12.76
C GLY A 649 12.70 -21.28 11.47
N ALA A 650 12.91 -20.10 10.87
CA ALA A 650 12.19 -19.69 9.67
C ALA A 650 12.51 -20.59 8.46
N LYS A 651 11.53 -20.71 7.57
CA LYS A 651 11.62 -21.44 6.30
C LYS A 651 11.21 -20.54 5.15
N VAL A 652 12.16 -20.17 4.30
CA VAL A 652 11.91 -19.12 3.30
C VAL A 652 12.39 -19.50 1.91
N TRP A 653 11.50 -19.39 0.93
CA TRP A 653 11.77 -19.65 -0.48
C TRP A 653 11.90 -18.35 -1.26
N HIS A 654 13.04 -18.16 -1.92
CA HIS A 654 13.33 -17.01 -2.76
C HIS A 654 13.36 -17.42 -4.23
N TYR A 655 12.64 -16.69 -5.08
CA TYR A 655 12.61 -16.89 -6.53
C TYR A 655 12.88 -15.58 -7.27
N ARG A 656 13.87 -15.55 -8.16
CA ARG A 656 14.21 -14.37 -8.99
C ARG A 656 14.41 -13.08 -8.18
N CYS A 657 14.95 -13.19 -6.98
CA CYS A 657 15.29 -12.02 -6.18
C CYS A 657 16.63 -11.46 -6.64
N ASN A 658 16.75 -10.14 -6.64
CA ASN A 658 17.97 -9.44 -7.01
C ASN A 658 18.51 -8.69 -5.80
N ALA A 659 19.76 -8.94 -5.43
CA ALA A 659 20.41 -8.30 -4.30
C ALA A 659 21.65 -7.53 -4.72
N THR A 660 21.75 -6.30 -4.21
CA THR A 660 22.92 -5.42 -4.39
C THR A 660 23.37 -4.89 -3.03
N PRO A 661 24.60 -5.16 -2.58
CA PRO A 661 25.09 -4.65 -1.30
C PRO A 661 25.36 -3.13 -1.37
N PRO A 662 25.30 -2.41 -0.23
CA PRO A 662 25.72 -1.02 -0.16
C PRO A 662 27.25 -0.90 -0.27
N GLY A 663 27.74 0.31 -0.57
CA GLY A 663 29.19 0.59 -0.61
C GLY A 663 29.90 0.48 0.73
N ARG A 664 29.17 0.27 1.83
CA ARG A 664 29.71 -0.02 3.16
C ARG A 664 28.80 -0.99 3.90
N LEU A 665 29.36 -2.13 4.31
CA LEU A 665 28.66 -3.16 5.08
C LEU A 665 28.77 -2.93 6.59
N SER A 666 27.82 -3.54 7.32
CA SER A 666 27.92 -3.69 8.77
C SER A 666 29.06 -4.61 9.21
N SER A 667 29.42 -4.55 10.49
CA SER A 667 30.35 -5.49 11.11
C SER A 667 29.72 -6.85 11.44
N LYS A 668 28.44 -7.06 11.11
CA LYS A 668 27.77 -8.34 11.38
C LYS A 668 28.40 -9.42 10.50
N PRO A 669 28.57 -10.65 11.02
CA PRO A 669 29.17 -11.75 10.27
C PRO A 669 28.36 -12.13 9.02
N TYR A 670 27.08 -11.75 9.00
CA TYR A 670 26.17 -12.00 7.90
C TYR A 670 25.98 -10.84 6.91
N ALA A 671 26.82 -9.81 6.92
CA ALA A 671 26.58 -8.63 6.09
C ALA A 671 26.79 -8.83 4.56
N GLY A 672 26.00 -8.12 3.75
CA GLY A 672 26.14 -7.95 2.30
C GLY A 672 25.58 -9.07 1.43
N LYS A 673 24.77 -9.97 2.00
CA LYS A 673 24.49 -11.28 1.39
C LYS A 673 23.08 -11.77 1.65
N TYR A 674 22.74 -12.84 0.94
CA TYR A 674 21.69 -13.76 1.36
C TYR A 674 22.24 -14.65 2.48
N ALA A 675 21.59 -14.63 3.65
CA ALA A 675 22.05 -15.36 4.82
C ALA A 675 20.96 -16.25 5.39
N CYS A 676 21.33 -17.36 6.03
CA CYS A 676 20.44 -18.20 6.81
C CYS A 676 21.04 -18.43 8.19
N ILE A 677 20.29 -18.17 9.26
CA ILE A 677 20.83 -18.17 10.63
C ILE A 677 19.99 -19.06 11.54
N SER A 678 20.54 -20.17 12.03
CA SER A 678 19.89 -20.98 13.07
C SER A 678 20.33 -20.56 14.47
N GLY A 679 19.50 -20.83 15.47
CA GLY A 679 19.71 -20.44 16.86
C GLY A 679 18.40 -20.49 17.65
N GLN A 680 18.43 -20.16 18.94
CA GLN A 680 17.27 -20.22 19.84
C GLN A 680 16.60 -21.59 19.90
N GLY A 681 17.38 -22.66 19.81
CA GLY A 681 16.89 -24.04 19.78
C GLY A 681 16.16 -24.46 18.49
N GLN A 682 16.26 -23.69 17.41
CA GLN A 682 15.52 -23.95 16.16
C GLN A 682 16.43 -23.99 14.91
N SER A 683 16.17 -24.97 14.03
CA SER A 683 16.83 -25.10 12.73
C SER A 683 16.13 -24.27 11.65
N THR A 684 16.90 -23.62 10.79
CA THR A 684 16.42 -22.64 9.80
C THR A 684 16.76 -23.09 8.40
N GLU A 685 15.86 -22.91 7.45
CA GLU A 685 16.06 -23.31 6.06
C GLU A 685 15.74 -22.17 5.08
N ALA A 686 16.60 -21.95 4.09
CA ALA A 686 16.37 -20.97 3.04
C ALA A 686 16.66 -21.56 1.66
N TRP A 687 15.74 -21.35 0.73
CA TRP A 687 15.90 -21.76 -0.67
C TRP A 687 16.06 -20.53 -1.55
N TYR A 688 16.95 -20.62 -2.53
CA TYR A 688 17.23 -19.56 -3.50
C TYR A 688 17.19 -20.15 -4.91
N TYR A 689 16.26 -19.66 -5.73
CA TYR A 689 16.01 -20.14 -7.09
C TYR A 689 16.14 -18.99 -8.08
N ASP A 690 17.07 -19.08 -9.03
CA ASP A 690 17.33 -18.03 -10.02
C ASP A 690 17.55 -16.64 -9.39
N CYS A 691 18.12 -16.57 -8.18
CA CYS A 691 18.41 -15.30 -7.53
C CYS A 691 19.72 -14.71 -8.08
N TYR A 692 19.72 -13.39 -8.22
CA TYR A 692 20.80 -12.60 -8.80
C TYR A 692 21.53 -11.85 -7.69
N LEU A 693 22.85 -11.92 -7.71
CA LEU A 693 23.73 -11.14 -6.85
C LEU A 693 24.59 -10.26 -7.74
N SER A 694 24.44 -8.94 -7.62
CA SER A 694 25.28 -7.99 -8.33
C SER A 694 26.31 -7.36 -7.40
N GLN A 695 27.47 -7.00 -7.95
CA GLN A 695 28.45 -6.23 -7.19
C GLN A 695 27.95 -4.79 -7.00
N GLY A 696 27.88 -4.36 -5.74
CA GLY A 696 27.52 -3.00 -5.34
C GLY A 696 28.66 -2.33 -4.60
N GLY A 697 29.10 -1.15 -5.07
CA GLY A 697 30.09 -0.33 -4.35
C GLY A 697 31.47 -0.97 -4.14
N GLY A 698 31.88 -1.94 -4.98
CA GLY A 698 33.17 -2.63 -4.87
C GLY A 698 33.20 -3.76 -3.83
N ILE A 699 32.04 -4.19 -3.32
CA ILE A 699 31.89 -5.25 -2.32
C ILE A 699 31.28 -6.50 -2.96
N ALA A 700 31.90 -7.66 -2.71
CA ALA A 700 31.40 -8.94 -3.19
C ALA A 700 30.13 -9.35 -2.43
N ALA A 701 29.08 -9.72 -3.16
CA ALA A 701 27.84 -10.27 -2.62
C ALA A 701 27.88 -11.80 -2.74
N TYR A 702 27.43 -12.53 -1.71
CA TYR A 702 27.53 -13.99 -1.67
C TYR A 702 26.36 -14.63 -0.90
N TYR A 703 26.44 -15.93 -0.62
CA TYR A 703 25.49 -16.67 0.23
C TYR A 703 26.18 -17.16 1.50
N SER A 704 25.46 -17.22 2.63
CA SER A 704 26.02 -17.80 3.85
C SER A 704 24.99 -18.49 4.74
N CYS A 705 25.48 -19.41 5.57
CA CYS A 705 24.72 -20.02 6.65
C CYS A 705 25.52 -19.98 7.96
N GLN A 706 24.84 -19.78 9.08
CA GLN A 706 25.44 -19.72 10.41
C GLN A 706 24.53 -20.40 11.44
N SER A 707 25.12 -21.23 12.33
CA SER A 707 24.42 -21.86 13.46
C SER A 707 24.87 -21.31 14.82
N GLN A 708 24.04 -20.52 15.48
CA GLN A 708 24.46 -19.85 16.72
C GLN A 708 24.52 -20.76 17.95
N GLU A 709 23.91 -21.95 17.89
CA GLU A 709 23.82 -22.89 19.02
C GLU A 709 24.12 -24.34 18.60
N PRO A 710 24.87 -25.12 19.40
CA PRO A 710 25.12 -26.54 19.13
C PRO A 710 23.83 -27.33 18.94
N GLY A 711 23.76 -28.14 17.88
CA GLY A 711 22.59 -28.98 17.59
C GLY A 711 21.45 -28.27 16.82
N THR A 712 21.57 -26.97 16.55
CA THR A 712 20.70 -26.29 15.58
C THR A 712 21.35 -26.26 14.21
N GLU A 713 20.56 -26.40 13.15
CA GLU A 713 21.08 -26.47 11.78
C GLU A 713 20.57 -25.29 10.95
N ALA A 714 21.50 -24.58 10.30
CA ALA A 714 21.17 -23.58 9.28
C ALA A 714 21.47 -24.17 7.92
N THR A 715 20.45 -24.25 7.06
CA THR A 715 20.54 -24.88 5.75
C THR A 715 20.15 -23.93 4.65
N ILE A 716 21.01 -23.81 3.63
CA ILE A 716 20.67 -23.12 2.39
C ILE A 716 20.65 -24.07 1.21
N TYR A 717 19.69 -23.87 0.33
CA TYR A 717 19.55 -24.58 -0.94
C TYR A 717 19.64 -23.57 -2.08
N ILE A 718 20.67 -23.67 -2.90
CA ILE A 718 20.89 -22.76 -4.03
C ILE A 718 20.66 -23.54 -5.33
N HIS A 719 19.59 -23.18 -6.04
CA HIS A 719 19.20 -23.70 -7.34
C HIS A 719 19.40 -22.57 -8.36
N SER A 720 20.41 -22.72 -9.23
CA SER A 720 20.82 -21.70 -10.22
C SER A 720 21.05 -20.29 -9.66
N ALA A 721 22.29 -19.98 -9.27
CA ALA A 721 22.71 -18.60 -9.00
C ALA A 721 23.36 -18.00 -10.26
N GLN A 722 22.95 -16.79 -10.64
CA GLN A 722 23.68 -15.97 -11.62
C GLN A 722 24.51 -14.96 -10.83
N VAL A 723 25.83 -15.10 -10.91
CA VAL A 723 26.79 -14.30 -10.14
C VAL A 723 27.84 -13.82 -11.13
N ASP A 724 28.26 -12.56 -11.02
CA ASP A 724 29.46 -12.08 -11.73
C ASP A 724 30.67 -12.92 -11.28
N GLU A 725 31.42 -13.45 -12.25
CA GLU A 725 32.30 -14.64 -12.24
C GLU A 725 33.37 -14.77 -11.12
N GLU A 726 33.47 -13.85 -10.14
CA GLU A 726 34.49 -13.87 -9.07
C GLU A 726 33.97 -14.03 -7.61
N SER A 727 32.67 -14.25 -7.37
CA SER A 727 32.09 -13.92 -6.03
C SER A 727 31.19 -14.94 -5.31
N ILE A 728 31.09 -16.21 -5.72
CA ILE A 728 30.49 -17.22 -4.80
C ILE A 728 31.52 -17.65 -3.75
N LYS A 729 31.54 -16.93 -2.63
CA LYS A 729 32.23 -17.38 -1.42
C LYS A 729 31.20 -17.88 -0.42
N LEU A 730 31.20 -19.18 -0.15
CA LEU A 730 30.40 -19.78 0.90
C LEU A 730 31.16 -19.66 2.21
N TYR A 731 30.53 -19.04 3.21
CA TYR A 731 31.08 -18.93 4.54
C TYR A 731 30.19 -19.70 5.51
N GLU A 732 30.71 -20.81 6.01
CA GLU A 732 30.20 -21.50 7.20
C GLU A 732 30.85 -20.87 8.42
N MET A 733 30.07 -20.30 9.33
CA MET A 733 30.61 -19.61 10.50
C MET A 733 29.85 -20.01 11.76
N SER A 734 30.25 -21.10 12.45
CA SER A 734 30.01 -21.37 13.91
C SER A 734 30.10 -22.86 14.32
N ALA A 735 29.86 -23.13 15.62
CA ALA A 735 29.90 -24.42 16.32
C ALA A 735 29.15 -25.56 15.60
N GLU A 736 29.66 -26.81 15.73
CA GLU A 736 29.21 -28.04 15.04
C GLU A 736 27.74 -28.03 14.57
N GLY A 737 27.52 -27.90 13.24
CA GLY A 737 26.19 -28.11 12.66
C GLY A 737 25.69 -27.19 11.53
N ALA A 738 26.51 -26.51 10.74
CA ALA A 738 26.04 -25.84 9.51
C ALA A 738 26.02 -26.83 8.33
N LYS A 739 25.00 -26.79 7.46
CA LYS A 739 24.98 -27.59 6.22
C LYS A 739 24.61 -26.73 5.01
N VAL A 740 25.45 -26.81 3.99
CA VAL A 740 25.17 -26.21 2.67
C VAL A 740 24.84 -27.32 1.68
N LEU A 741 23.67 -27.22 1.03
CA LEU A 741 23.31 -28.09 -0.08
C LEU A 741 23.29 -27.27 -1.38
N LEU A 742 24.37 -27.39 -2.15
CA LEU A 742 24.46 -26.83 -3.49
C LEU A 742 23.89 -27.83 -4.49
N SER A 743 22.85 -27.45 -5.22
CA SER A 743 22.46 -28.15 -6.44
C SER A 743 22.47 -27.15 -7.59
N SER A 744 23.62 -26.99 -8.23
CA SER A 744 23.73 -26.16 -9.42
C SER A 744 23.61 -27.02 -10.69
N THR A 745 22.97 -26.47 -11.72
CA THR A 745 23.03 -26.97 -13.11
C THR A 745 24.28 -26.47 -13.85
N LYS A 746 25.04 -25.55 -13.24
CA LYS A 746 26.34 -25.04 -13.72
C LYS A 746 27.40 -25.34 -12.65
N ASN A 747 28.39 -26.19 -12.98
CA ASN A 747 29.61 -26.26 -12.18
C ASN A 747 30.27 -24.87 -12.18
N PHE A 748 30.60 -24.35 -11.00
CA PHE A 748 31.49 -23.20 -10.83
C PHE A 748 32.93 -23.61 -11.07
#